data_AF-A0A1I0HPH4-F1
#
_entry.id   AF-A0A1I0HPH4-F1
#
_cell.length_a   1.000
_cell.length_b   1.000
_cell.length_c   1.000
_cell.angle_alpha   90.00
_cell.angle_beta   90.00
_cell.angle_gamma   90.00
#
_symmetry.space_group_name_H-M   'P 1'
#
loop_
_entity.id
_entity.type
_entity.pdbx_description
1 polymer ?
#
loop_
_entity_poly.entity_id
_entity_poly.type
_entity_poly.pdbx_seq_one_letter_code
_entity_poly.pdbx_strand_id
1 'polypeptide(L)'
;MSRESRENSGLSRSDRIGRLQGIRKQVDESDFSYLDLAGIFNADPAANPPYIIPETFISEEVGGSLTVIEDESEEVLGQENANQVLSNFLPGGYKKRWKKFRLWRGAWELGSDSGVADIGPMFDWAHSYPLTELLGDVSSVNYTELSFDPEDVRVYVPRTIRVDDLVDPDYVWLDDENIVWTGRPPMSSTPLSSDPTTNYLWFKHTAEPFSETDDVSAIADSDVVTGVAFEEDHEFVRCYYASLLTLYPEGTTHTRSGLITYSVEDDDTTAFVGTRERSQVLSIELDRKELRSRIDAAFADNPRLKRDVKFAYLHQQLWERLFFDEEAIEHEFAVQPLMEHLIGADFWRRTVEEDEYGVFSLSGPALVQTVEELLPTDSPTRLRLLGHEGPDSSLALQTVRYETGTLAELLARCRNDDLVAEFAEDVLVHSAEHALATWATESTGSGTSFELWYDLNFQASDDSHARISIYDAIEGGAGIAKEVAELFDTDESLGIDGGLATQGQCHSATADRAAIRLLADHPDGSLYDIQQTNREYFDELVDETLDRQISDTDAFSKDDLRSLVTARVRRLFETRELARFYSYLAARLEELTTELGRTPRTADLALFLDRHVFEDPSIQATYERFASETGRKDIAELEERLEELTVGCLTACPDCLQTERSRCLKATGHQGTTLNRRLLTEVFDR
;
A
#
# COMPACT_ATOMS: atom_id res chain seq x y z
N MET A 1 -17.58 17.85 40.10
CA MET A 1 -18.20 17.00 41.15
C MET A 1 -19.64 16.79 40.75
N SER A 2 -20.19 15.63 40.42
CA SER A 2 -19.82 14.20 40.54
C SER A 2 -20.19 13.50 39.22
N ARG A 3 -19.30 12.77 38.54
CA ARG A 3 -19.21 11.29 38.60
C ARG A 3 -20.57 10.62 38.88
N GLU A 4 -21.34 10.35 37.83
CA GLU A 4 -22.26 9.21 37.77
C GLU A 4 -22.65 8.90 36.30
N SER A 5 -22.56 7.61 35.97
CA SER A 5 -23.04 6.86 34.79
C SER A 5 -22.57 7.22 33.37
N ARG A 6 -21.37 6.74 33.02
CA ARG A 6 -21.24 5.89 31.81
C ARG A 6 -22.03 4.61 32.08
N GLU A 7 -23.10 4.38 31.33
CA GLU A 7 -23.65 3.04 31.05
C GLU A 7 -22.57 2.34 30.19
N ASN A 8 -21.58 1.63 30.75
CA ASN A 8 -21.66 0.28 31.28
C ASN A 8 -22.53 -0.63 30.42
N SER A 9 -21.84 -1.39 29.57
CA SER A 9 -22.14 -2.79 29.23
C SER A 9 -23.08 -3.45 30.26
N GLY A 10 -24.13 -4.10 29.75
CA GLY A 10 -25.28 -4.65 30.47
C GLY A 10 -25.00 -5.78 31.46
N LEU A 11 -23.96 -5.68 32.28
CA LEU A 11 -23.62 -6.63 33.33
C LEU A 11 -24.13 -6.12 34.68
N SER A 12 -25.02 -6.90 35.29
CA SER A 12 -25.57 -6.62 36.61
C SER A 12 -24.46 -6.64 37.68
N ARG A 13 -24.73 -6.07 38.85
CA ARG A 13 -23.77 -6.08 39.97
C ARG A 13 -23.40 -7.50 40.41
N SER A 14 -24.32 -8.45 40.28
CA SER A 14 -24.06 -9.88 40.51
C SER A 14 -23.07 -10.44 39.48
N ASP A 15 -23.22 -10.08 38.20
CA ASP A 15 -22.37 -10.58 37.12
C ASP A 15 -20.94 -10.06 37.25
N ARG A 16 -20.78 -8.79 37.63
CA ARG A 16 -19.45 -8.22 37.92
C ARG A 16 -18.75 -8.90 39.09
N ILE A 17 -19.52 -9.26 40.13
CA ILE A 17 -18.98 -9.99 41.28
C ILE A 17 -18.63 -11.43 40.90
N GLY A 18 -19.47 -12.10 40.10
CA GLY A 18 -19.20 -13.43 39.56
C GLY A 18 -17.94 -13.45 38.67
N ARG A 19 -17.79 -12.46 37.79
CA ARG A 19 -16.63 -12.27 36.92
C ARG A 19 -15.32 -12.13 37.68
N LEU A 20 -15.31 -11.27 38.70
CA LEU A 20 -14.13 -11.07 39.57
C LEU A 20 -13.79 -12.33 40.38
N GLN A 21 -14.79 -13.14 40.76
CA GLN A 21 -14.57 -14.40 41.47
C GLN A 21 -14.03 -15.49 40.53
N GLY A 22 -14.52 -15.56 39.29
CA GLY A 22 -14.05 -16.46 38.24
C GLY A 22 -12.59 -16.21 37.86
N ILE A 23 -12.26 -14.95 37.53
CA ILE A 23 -10.89 -14.53 37.19
C ILE A 23 -9.92 -14.84 38.34
N ARG A 24 -10.32 -14.52 39.58
CA ARG A 24 -9.46 -14.78 40.75
C ARG A 24 -9.19 -16.27 40.95
N LYS A 25 -10.21 -17.12 40.77
CA LYS A 25 -10.06 -18.57 40.89
C LYS A 25 -9.08 -19.14 39.86
N GLN A 26 -9.15 -18.64 38.61
CA GLN A 26 -8.26 -19.05 37.52
C GLN A 26 -6.80 -18.61 37.73
N VAL A 27 -6.59 -17.44 38.34
CA VAL A 27 -5.25 -16.93 38.69
C VAL A 27 -4.65 -17.69 39.88
N ASP A 28 -5.46 -18.11 40.85
CA ASP A 28 -4.98 -18.80 42.06
C ASP A 28 -4.67 -20.30 41.82
N GLU A 29 -5.15 -20.92 40.73
CA GLU A 29 -5.06 -22.37 40.48
C GLU A 29 -3.95 -22.80 39.49
N SER A 30 -3.24 -21.89 38.80
CA SER A 30 -2.26 -22.26 37.75
C SER A 30 -1.11 -21.25 37.58
N ASP A 31 0.14 -21.71 37.56
CA ASP A 31 1.34 -20.86 37.53
C ASP A 31 1.56 -20.06 36.22
N PHE A 32 0.77 -20.28 35.15
CA PHE A 32 0.90 -19.58 33.85
C PHE A 32 -0.42 -19.43 33.06
N SER A 33 -1.56 -19.15 33.72
CA SER A 33 -2.91 -19.16 33.10
C SER A 33 -3.31 -17.94 32.26
N TYR A 34 -2.45 -16.94 32.04
CA TYR A 34 -2.78 -15.79 31.18
C TYR A 34 -2.75 -16.11 29.68
N LEU A 35 -2.38 -17.35 29.31
CA LEU A 35 -2.32 -17.83 27.91
C LEU A 35 -3.43 -18.84 27.57
N ASP A 36 -4.25 -19.27 28.54
CA ASP A 36 -5.36 -20.20 28.32
C ASP A 36 -6.70 -19.45 28.37
N LEU A 37 -7.11 -18.94 27.22
CA LEU A 37 -8.38 -18.22 27.04
C LEU A 37 -9.59 -19.14 27.31
N ALA A 38 -9.51 -20.43 26.99
CA ALA A 38 -10.60 -21.39 27.20
C ALA A 38 -10.90 -21.62 28.70
N GLY A 39 -9.86 -21.61 29.55
CA GLY A 39 -10.00 -21.66 31.01
C GLY A 39 -10.72 -20.43 31.60
N ILE A 40 -10.49 -19.24 31.03
CA ILE A 40 -11.14 -18.00 31.47
C ILE A 40 -12.64 -18.00 31.17
N PHE A 41 -13.06 -18.46 29.98
CA PHE A 41 -14.48 -18.55 29.63
C PHE A 41 -15.26 -19.54 30.51
N ASN A 42 -14.62 -20.64 30.92
CA ASN A 42 -15.23 -21.60 31.84
C ASN A 42 -15.35 -21.09 33.28
N ALA A 43 -14.46 -20.17 33.68
CA ALA A 43 -14.41 -19.62 35.04
C ALA A 43 -15.32 -18.39 35.21
N ASP A 44 -15.57 -17.63 34.14
CA ASP A 44 -16.39 -16.42 34.16
C ASP A 44 -17.84 -16.70 33.74
N PRO A 45 -18.82 -16.68 34.66
CA PRO A 45 -20.22 -16.99 34.36
C PRO A 45 -20.92 -15.98 33.44
N ALA A 46 -20.25 -14.86 33.10
CA ALA A 46 -20.76 -13.83 32.21
C ALA A 46 -19.95 -13.68 30.91
N ALA A 47 -18.95 -14.54 30.68
CA ALA A 47 -18.19 -14.53 29.45
C ALA A 47 -18.90 -15.40 28.40
N ASN A 48 -19.23 -14.82 27.26
CA ASN A 48 -19.59 -15.58 26.07
C ASN A 48 -18.27 -16.02 25.41
N PRO A 49 -18.01 -17.32 25.26
CA PRO A 49 -16.84 -17.78 24.54
C PRO A 49 -16.95 -17.32 23.07
N PRO A 50 -15.93 -16.66 22.49
CA PRO A 50 -15.74 -16.77 21.06
C PRO A 50 -15.55 -18.26 20.75
N TYR A 51 -16.02 -18.70 19.59
CA TYR A 51 -16.00 -20.09 19.16
C TYR A 51 -14.73 -20.81 19.64
N ILE A 52 -14.89 -21.82 20.49
CA ILE A 52 -13.76 -22.57 21.04
C ILE A 52 -13.12 -23.31 19.86
N ILE A 53 -11.99 -22.76 19.38
CA ILE A 53 -11.10 -23.47 18.49
C ILE A 53 -10.62 -24.72 19.26
N PRO A 54 -10.91 -25.95 18.78
CA PRO A 54 -10.48 -27.16 19.45
C PRO A 54 -8.96 -27.12 19.68
N GLU A 55 -8.46 -27.62 20.82
CA GLU A 55 -7.01 -27.74 21.06
C GLU A 55 -6.27 -28.58 19.99
N THR A 56 -7.02 -29.34 19.19
CA THR A 56 -6.53 -30.15 18.07
C THR A 56 -6.56 -29.44 16.72
N PHE A 57 -7.08 -28.22 16.64
CA PHE A 57 -7.14 -27.45 15.40
C PHE A 57 -5.76 -26.85 15.12
N ILE A 58 -5.15 -27.32 14.04
CA ILE A 58 -3.97 -26.70 13.44
C ILE A 58 -4.53 -25.83 12.33
N SER A 59 -4.50 -24.52 12.51
CA SER A 59 -4.92 -23.57 11.49
C SER A 59 -3.99 -23.70 10.28
N GLU A 60 -4.55 -24.08 9.14
CA GLU A 60 -3.85 -23.99 7.86
C GLU A 60 -4.22 -22.65 7.22
N GLU A 61 -3.22 -21.82 6.89
CA GLU A 61 -3.45 -20.62 6.10
C GLU A 61 -4.03 -21.00 4.73
N VAL A 62 -4.88 -20.14 4.16
CA VAL A 62 -5.47 -20.37 2.85
C VAL A 62 -4.42 -20.62 1.76
N GLY A 63 -4.79 -21.43 0.77
CA GLY A 63 -3.92 -21.80 -0.36
C GLY A 63 -3.38 -23.21 -0.28
N GLY A 64 -3.74 -23.95 0.78
CA GLY A 64 -3.29 -25.32 1.02
C GLY A 64 -1.77 -25.42 1.22
N SER A 65 -1.24 -26.62 0.99
CA SER A 65 0.18 -26.91 1.23
C SER A 65 0.85 -27.67 0.08
N LEU A 66 2.13 -27.37 -0.12
CA LEU A 66 3.00 -28.05 -1.10
C LEU A 66 3.98 -28.96 -0.39
N THR A 67 4.24 -30.12 -1.00
CA THR A 67 5.37 -30.97 -0.58
C THR A 67 6.65 -30.43 -1.19
N VAL A 68 7.64 -30.15 -0.36
CA VAL A 68 8.95 -29.66 -0.79
C VAL A 68 9.93 -30.83 -0.89
N ILE A 69 10.56 -30.98 -2.05
CA ILE A 69 11.49 -32.06 -2.37
C ILE A 69 12.84 -31.44 -2.77
N GLU A 70 13.94 -31.97 -2.24
CA GLU A 70 15.28 -31.65 -2.75
C GLU A 70 15.50 -32.37 -4.08
N ASP A 71 15.85 -31.61 -5.13
CA ASP A 71 15.91 -32.14 -6.50
C ASP A 71 16.95 -33.27 -6.65
N GLU A 72 18.19 -33.05 -6.23
CA GLU A 72 19.27 -34.03 -6.41
C GLU A 72 19.09 -35.32 -5.60
N SER A 73 18.52 -35.23 -4.40
CA SER A 73 18.44 -36.35 -3.45
C SER A 73 17.08 -37.04 -3.44
N GLU A 74 16.07 -36.42 -4.06
CA GLU A 74 14.64 -36.74 -3.96
C GLU A 74 14.12 -36.82 -2.51
N GLU A 75 14.83 -36.22 -1.54
CA GLU A 75 14.42 -36.21 -0.13
C GLU A 75 13.28 -35.21 0.09
N VAL A 76 12.21 -35.66 0.75
CA VAL A 76 11.13 -34.79 1.21
C VAL A 76 11.64 -33.94 2.38
N LEU A 77 11.75 -32.63 2.16
CA LEU A 77 12.22 -31.66 3.15
C LEU A 77 11.10 -31.25 4.12
N GLY A 78 9.85 -31.23 3.65
CA GLY A 78 8.69 -30.87 4.46
C GLY A 78 7.41 -30.65 3.65
N GLN A 79 6.36 -30.24 4.35
CA GLN A 79 5.10 -29.78 3.78
C GLN A 79 4.81 -28.40 4.37
N GLU A 80 4.65 -27.39 3.51
CA GLU A 80 4.53 -25.98 3.90
C GLU A 80 3.41 -25.29 3.11
N ASN A 81 2.88 -24.17 3.61
CA ASN A 81 1.82 -23.42 2.91
C ASN A 81 2.28 -23.02 1.49
N ALA A 82 1.39 -23.22 0.50
CA ALA A 82 1.72 -23.04 -0.90
C ALA A 82 2.11 -21.58 -1.22
N ASN A 83 1.33 -20.61 -0.74
CA ASN A 83 1.58 -19.18 -0.96
C ASN A 83 2.91 -18.76 -0.34
N GLN A 84 3.25 -19.28 0.85
CA GLN A 84 4.56 -19.04 1.46
C GLN A 84 5.70 -19.63 0.62
N VAL A 85 5.55 -20.84 0.10
CA VAL A 85 6.59 -21.49 -0.71
C VAL A 85 6.79 -20.76 -2.04
N LEU A 86 5.72 -20.49 -2.77
CA LEU A 86 5.79 -19.81 -4.07
C LEU A 86 6.36 -18.39 -3.95
N SER A 87 5.98 -17.65 -2.91
CA SER A 87 6.54 -16.33 -2.59
C SER A 87 7.99 -16.35 -2.08
N ASN A 88 8.68 -17.49 -2.07
CA ASN A 88 10.09 -17.58 -1.72
C ASN A 88 10.95 -18.27 -2.79
N PHE A 89 10.37 -19.14 -3.62
CA PHE A 89 11.15 -20.07 -4.47
C PHE A 89 10.83 -20.02 -5.97
N LEU A 90 9.82 -19.26 -6.40
CA LEU A 90 9.63 -18.97 -7.84
C LEU A 90 10.89 -18.29 -8.41
N PRO A 91 11.08 -18.27 -9.76
CA PRO A 91 12.29 -17.75 -10.38
C PRO A 91 12.76 -16.40 -9.82
N GLY A 92 14.06 -16.31 -9.49
CA GLY A 92 14.66 -15.19 -8.75
C GLY A 92 14.55 -15.28 -7.22
N GLY A 93 13.92 -16.31 -6.67
CA GLY A 93 13.78 -16.55 -5.25
C GLY A 93 14.91 -17.33 -4.61
N TYR A 94 15.45 -16.81 -3.50
CA TYR A 94 16.48 -17.46 -2.71
C TYR A 94 16.14 -17.39 -1.22
N LYS A 95 16.10 -18.54 -0.54
CA LYS A 95 15.73 -18.57 0.90
C LYS A 95 16.60 -19.48 1.72
N LYS A 96 17.03 -18.98 2.89
CA LYS A 96 17.65 -19.82 3.92
C LYS A 96 16.58 -20.62 4.66
N ARG A 97 16.55 -21.93 4.48
CA ARG A 97 15.54 -22.84 5.08
C ARG A 97 16.10 -24.25 5.20
N TRP A 98 15.41 -25.11 5.97
CA TRP A 98 15.73 -26.54 6.19
C TRP A 98 17.21 -26.84 6.55
N LYS A 99 17.56 -28.11 6.79
CA LYS A 99 18.93 -28.65 6.93
C LYS A 99 20.06 -27.66 7.36
N LYS A 100 19.99 -27.07 8.56
CA LYS A 100 20.93 -26.06 9.12
C LYS A 100 20.89 -24.67 8.47
N PHE A 101 19.73 -24.20 8.03
CA PHE A 101 19.52 -22.89 7.39
C PHE A 101 20.41 -22.69 6.15
N ARG A 102 20.48 -23.73 5.31
CA ARG A 102 21.12 -23.65 3.99
C ARG A 102 20.29 -22.80 3.04
N LEU A 103 20.93 -22.28 2.01
CA LEU A 103 20.29 -21.46 1.00
C LEU A 103 19.72 -22.35 -0.10
N TRP A 104 18.47 -22.12 -0.49
CA TRP A 104 17.78 -22.90 -1.50
C TRP A 104 17.19 -21.99 -2.59
N ARG A 105 17.04 -22.55 -3.80
CA ARG A 105 16.27 -21.95 -4.91
C ARG A 105 15.31 -22.99 -5.51
N GLY A 106 14.29 -22.55 -6.25
CA GLY A 106 13.52 -23.46 -7.10
C GLY A 106 14.38 -24.11 -8.20
N ALA A 107 14.10 -25.37 -8.53
CA ALA A 107 14.79 -26.11 -9.59
C ALA A 107 14.19 -25.80 -10.98
N TRP A 108 14.38 -24.57 -11.45
CA TRP A 108 13.94 -24.09 -12.77
C TRP A 108 15.11 -23.97 -13.76
N GLU A 109 14.81 -23.94 -15.06
CA GLU A 109 15.80 -23.85 -16.16
C GLU A 109 15.62 -22.57 -17.00
N LEU A 110 16.61 -22.29 -17.88
CA LEU A 110 16.49 -21.18 -18.83
C LEU A 110 15.38 -21.51 -19.85
N GLY A 111 14.44 -20.59 -20.03
CA GLY A 111 13.45 -20.70 -21.10
C GLY A 111 14.06 -20.46 -22.48
N SER A 112 13.27 -20.74 -23.52
CA SER A 112 13.66 -20.54 -24.92
C SER A 112 13.77 -19.05 -25.30
N ASP A 113 13.06 -18.17 -24.59
CA ASP A 113 13.02 -16.73 -24.83
C ASP A 113 13.69 -15.93 -23.69
N SER A 114 14.24 -14.77 -24.04
CA SER A 114 14.86 -13.84 -23.08
C SER A 114 13.82 -13.32 -22.08
N GLY A 115 14.18 -13.30 -20.79
CA GLY A 115 13.27 -12.92 -19.71
C GLY A 115 12.26 -14.00 -19.32
N VAL A 116 12.44 -15.24 -19.79
CA VAL A 116 11.55 -16.37 -19.51
C VAL A 116 12.29 -17.48 -18.75
N ALA A 117 11.68 -17.98 -17.67
CA ALA A 117 12.14 -19.17 -16.96
C ALA A 117 11.26 -20.38 -17.30
N ASP A 118 11.87 -21.52 -17.61
CA ASP A 118 11.16 -22.80 -17.66
C ASP A 118 10.99 -23.33 -16.25
N ILE A 119 9.75 -23.32 -15.78
CA ILE A 119 9.37 -23.78 -14.45
C ILE A 119 8.86 -25.23 -14.46
N GLY A 120 8.77 -25.88 -15.62
CA GLY A 120 8.31 -27.26 -15.74
C GLY A 120 9.03 -28.25 -14.80
N PRO A 121 10.38 -28.27 -14.78
CA PRO A 121 11.15 -29.17 -13.92
C PRO A 121 10.91 -28.95 -12.42
N MET A 122 10.57 -27.72 -12.04
CA MET A 122 10.42 -27.27 -10.66
C MET A 122 9.20 -27.89 -9.95
N PHE A 123 8.20 -28.38 -10.68
CA PHE A 123 6.94 -28.81 -10.06
C PHE A 123 6.46 -30.18 -10.55
N ASP A 124 5.72 -30.89 -9.68
CA ASP A 124 4.73 -31.86 -10.15
C ASP A 124 3.35 -31.22 -10.08
N TRP A 125 2.66 -31.13 -11.22
CA TRP A 125 1.37 -30.47 -11.34
C TRP A 125 0.22 -31.36 -10.84
N ALA A 126 -0.68 -30.80 -10.03
CA ALA A 126 -1.95 -31.45 -9.69
C ALA A 126 -2.94 -31.34 -10.86
N HIS A 127 -3.09 -30.12 -11.38
CA HIS A 127 -4.03 -29.76 -12.44
C HIS A 127 -3.47 -28.60 -13.27
N SER A 128 -3.89 -28.50 -14.53
CA SER A 128 -3.71 -27.28 -15.33
C SER A 128 -4.92 -27.03 -16.22
N TYR A 129 -5.20 -25.77 -16.50
CA TYR A 129 -6.31 -25.32 -17.35
C TYR A 129 -5.93 -24.02 -18.08
N PRO A 130 -6.49 -23.75 -19.27
CA PRO A 130 -6.35 -22.47 -19.95
C PRO A 130 -6.78 -21.31 -19.07
N LEU A 131 -6.12 -20.15 -19.18
CA LEU A 131 -6.49 -18.95 -18.43
C LEU A 131 -7.93 -18.51 -18.73
N THR A 132 -8.38 -18.67 -19.98
CA THR A 132 -9.75 -18.35 -20.40
C THR A 132 -10.82 -19.23 -19.74
N GLU A 133 -10.48 -20.40 -19.20
CA GLU A 133 -11.42 -21.17 -18.37
C GLU A 133 -11.64 -20.51 -17.00
N LEU A 134 -10.66 -19.74 -16.50
CA LEU A 134 -10.76 -19.00 -15.24
C LEU A 134 -11.39 -17.62 -15.45
N LEU A 135 -10.86 -16.83 -16.39
CA LEU A 135 -11.23 -15.42 -16.55
C LEU A 135 -12.38 -15.18 -17.54
N GLY A 136 -12.74 -16.18 -18.35
CA GLY A 136 -13.65 -15.98 -19.47
C GLY A 136 -13.00 -15.22 -20.64
N ASP A 137 -13.80 -14.42 -21.38
CA ASP A 137 -13.31 -13.58 -22.47
C ASP A 137 -12.68 -12.29 -21.92
N VAL A 138 -11.35 -12.24 -21.96
CA VAL A 138 -10.53 -11.13 -21.47
C VAL A 138 -9.90 -10.31 -22.59
N SER A 139 -10.37 -10.45 -23.83
CA SER A 139 -9.81 -9.75 -25.00
C SER A 139 -9.85 -8.21 -24.89
N SER A 140 -10.66 -7.67 -23.97
CA SER A 140 -10.81 -6.23 -23.71
C SER A 140 -10.43 -5.77 -22.30
N VAL A 141 -9.85 -6.63 -21.45
CA VAL A 141 -9.65 -6.31 -20.03
C VAL A 141 -8.24 -6.66 -19.55
N ASN A 142 -7.60 -5.73 -18.83
CA ASN A 142 -6.24 -5.88 -18.32
C ASN A 142 -6.23 -6.55 -16.93
N TYR A 143 -5.98 -7.85 -16.88
CA TYR A 143 -5.91 -8.63 -15.63
C TYR A 143 -4.52 -8.61 -14.97
N THR A 144 -3.46 -8.31 -15.73
CA THR A 144 -2.08 -8.14 -15.27
C THR A 144 -1.49 -6.81 -15.73
N GLU A 145 -0.42 -6.38 -15.07
CA GLU A 145 0.39 -5.22 -15.46
C GLU A 145 1.19 -5.48 -16.75
N LEU A 146 1.40 -6.76 -17.10
CA LEU A 146 2.02 -7.21 -18.33
C LEU A 146 0.96 -7.65 -19.34
N SER A 147 1.29 -7.55 -20.63
CA SER A 147 0.43 -8.06 -21.71
C SER A 147 0.76 -9.53 -21.99
N PHE A 148 -0.27 -10.38 -21.93
CA PHE A 148 -0.19 -11.77 -22.34
C PHE A 148 -1.31 -12.06 -23.33
N ASP A 149 -1.12 -13.00 -24.25
CA ASP A 149 -2.21 -13.55 -25.05
C ASP A 149 -2.97 -14.58 -24.19
N PRO A 150 -4.23 -14.31 -23.79
CA PRO A 150 -4.98 -15.23 -22.94
C PRO A 150 -5.18 -16.63 -23.55
N GLU A 151 -5.13 -16.74 -24.88
CA GLU A 151 -5.24 -18.04 -25.57
C GLU A 151 -3.97 -18.90 -25.40
N ASP A 152 -2.82 -18.28 -25.16
CA ASP A 152 -1.51 -18.91 -25.01
C ASP A 152 -1.07 -19.10 -23.54
N VAL A 153 -1.90 -18.67 -22.58
CA VAL A 153 -1.63 -18.80 -21.14
C VAL A 153 -2.39 -19.97 -20.52
N ARG A 154 -1.67 -20.74 -19.70
CA ARG A 154 -2.23 -21.80 -18.87
C ARG A 154 -1.93 -21.56 -17.40
N VAL A 155 -2.91 -21.84 -16.54
CA VAL A 155 -2.76 -21.83 -15.08
C VAL A 155 -2.41 -23.23 -14.61
N TYR A 156 -1.29 -23.36 -13.90
CA TYR A 156 -0.77 -24.61 -13.35
C TYR A 156 -0.86 -24.62 -11.84
N VAL A 157 -1.57 -25.59 -11.26
CA VAL A 157 -1.69 -25.76 -9.81
C VAL A 157 -0.72 -26.85 -9.35
N PRO A 158 0.35 -26.51 -8.60
CA PRO A 158 1.35 -27.49 -8.19
C PRO A 158 0.86 -28.36 -7.03
N ARG A 159 1.42 -29.58 -6.95
CA ARG A 159 1.31 -30.49 -5.80
C ARG A 159 2.61 -30.54 -5.00
N THR A 160 3.72 -30.51 -5.71
CA THR A 160 5.07 -30.58 -5.15
C THR A 160 5.92 -29.47 -5.77
N ILE A 161 6.95 -29.06 -5.06
CA ILE A 161 8.00 -28.17 -5.54
C ILE A 161 9.35 -28.85 -5.35
N ARG A 162 10.23 -28.75 -6.35
CA ARG A 162 11.61 -29.17 -6.32
C ARG A 162 12.52 -27.97 -6.09
N VAL A 163 13.49 -28.13 -5.18
CA VAL A 163 14.44 -27.09 -4.80
C VAL A 163 15.87 -27.60 -4.81
N ASP A 164 16.80 -26.71 -5.19
CA ASP A 164 18.24 -26.96 -5.21
C ASP A 164 18.91 -26.37 -3.96
N ASP A 165 19.82 -27.13 -3.35
CA ASP A 165 20.70 -26.64 -2.28
C ASP A 165 21.87 -25.85 -2.88
N LEU A 166 21.96 -24.56 -2.55
CA LEU A 166 23.03 -23.69 -3.02
C LEU A 166 24.12 -23.54 -1.95
N VAL A 167 25.30 -24.08 -2.24
CA VAL A 167 26.49 -23.93 -1.39
C VAL A 167 27.29 -22.71 -1.84
N ASP A 168 27.21 -21.61 -1.07
CA ASP A 168 27.91 -20.34 -1.30
C ASP A 168 27.84 -19.84 -2.76
N PRO A 169 26.62 -19.54 -3.29
CA PRO A 169 26.47 -19.19 -4.70
C PRO A 169 27.02 -17.80 -5.02
N ASP A 170 27.67 -17.70 -6.19
CA ASP A 170 27.87 -16.42 -6.88
C ASP A 170 26.61 -16.12 -7.72
N TYR A 171 26.11 -14.89 -7.64
CA TYR A 171 24.96 -14.43 -8.41
C TYR A 171 25.43 -13.60 -9.61
N VAL A 172 24.85 -13.89 -10.77
CA VAL A 172 25.15 -13.16 -12.00
C VAL A 172 23.87 -12.89 -12.77
N TRP A 173 23.80 -11.75 -13.43
CA TRP A 173 22.78 -11.41 -14.40
C TRP A 173 23.24 -11.84 -15.79
N LEU A 174 22.46 -12.66 -16.48
CA LEU A 174 22.74 -13.03 -17.87
C LEU A 174 22.20 -11.93 -18.78
N ASP A 175 23.09 -11.11 -19.36
CA ASP A 175 22.69 -9.89 -20.07
C ASP A 175 21.82 -10.16 -21.31
N ASP A 176 22.06 -11.27 -22.01
CA ASP A 176 21.32 -11.64 -23.23
C ASP A 176 19.98 -12.35 -22.91
N GLU A 177 19.90 -13.05 -21.78
CA GLU A 177 18.74 -13.86 -21.37
C GLU A 177 17.84 -13.15 -20.36
N ASN A 178 18.23 -11.97 -19.89
CA ASN A 178 17.53 -11.18 -18.88
C ASN A 178 17.06 -11.99 -17.65
N ILE A 179 17.96 -12.81 -17.09
CA ILE A 179 17.64 -13.66 -15.93
C ILE A 179 18.81 -13.73 -14.94
N VAL A 180 18.50 -13.90 -13.65
CA VAL A 180 19.52 -14.13 -12.61
C VAL A 180 19.90 -15.59 -12.57
N TRP A 181 21.19 -15.87 -12.65
CA TRP A 181 21.75 -17.21 -12.60
C TRP A 181 22.68 -17.39 -11.39
N THR A 182 22.75 -18.61 -10.87
CA THR A 182 23.67 -18.99 -9.80
C THR A 182 24.65 -20.04 -10.27
N GLY A 183 25.93 -19.85 -9.94
CA GLY A 183 27.01 -20.77 -10.31
C GLY A 183 27.78 -20.31 -11.54
N ARG A 184 28.25 -21.24 -12.38
CA ARG A 184 29.03 -20.88 -13.57
C ARG A 184 28.08 -20.43 -14.70
N PRO A 185 28.16 -19.16 -15.15
CA PRO A 185 27.29 -18.70 -16.21
C PRO A 185 27.60 -19.45 -17.52
N PRO A 186 26.57 -19.84 -18.29
CA PRO A 186 26.77 -20.45 -19.60
C PRO A 186 27.23 -19.44 -20.66
N MET A 187 27.07 -18.13 -20.39
CA MET A 187 27.30 -17.06 -21.37
C MET A 187 27.80 -15.75 -20.73
N SER A 188 27.73 -14.63 -21.47
CA SER A 188 28.06 -13.30 -20.94
C SER A 188 27.19 -12.98 -19.74
N SER A 189 27.80 -12.41 -18.71
CA SER A 189 27.09 -12.13 -17.48
C SER A 189 27.71 -10.96 -16.73
N THR A 190 26.85 -10.21 -16.05
CA THR A 190 27.22 -9.16 -15.11
C THR A 190 27.16 -9.70 -13.69
N PRO A 191 28.26 -9.69 -12.90
CA PRO A 191 28.23 -10.15 -11.52
C PRO A 191 27.36 -9.25 -10.65
N LEU A 192 26.70 -9.84 -9.64
CA LEU A 192 25.86 -9.13 -8.68
C LEU A 192 26.51 -9.16 -7.29
N SER A 193 26.37 -8.06 -6.52
CA SER A 193 26.96 -7.95 -5.18
C SER A 193 26.19 -8.69 -4.10
N SER A 194 24.93 -9.07 -4.36
CA SER A 194 24.05 -9.76 -3.43
C SER A 194 23.00 -10.58 -4.20
N ASP A 195 22.22 -11.37 -3.46
CA ASP A 195 20.99 -11.96 -3.98
C ASP A 195 20.03 -10.85 -4.44
N PRO A 196 19.26 -11.11 -5.52
CA PRO A 196 18.24 -10.17 -5.97
C PRO A 196 17.13 -10.03 -4.92
N THR A 197 16.57 -8.84 -4.80
CA THR A 197 15.33 -8.65 -4.07
C THR A 197 14.17 -8.92 -5.02
N THR A 198 13.28 -9.85 -4.67
CA THR A 198 12.25 -10.35 -5.58
C THR A 198 10.85 -9.99 -5.08
N ASN A 199 10.10 -9.29 -5.92
CA ASN A 199 8.67 -9.03 -5.77
C ASN A 199 7.91 -9.91 -6.75
N TYR A 200 7.24 -10.95 -6.25
CA TYR A 200 6.43 -11.82 -7.12
C TYR A 200 5.13 -11.14 -7.48
N LEU A 201 4.86 -11.08 -8.77
CA LEU A 201 3.65 -10.50 -9.32
C LEU A 201 2.58 -11.59 -9.45
N TRP A 202 1.42 -11.29 -8.89
CA TRP A 202 0.26 -12.18 -8.93
C TRP A 202 -1.03 -11.36 -8.95
N PHE A 203 -2.12 -12.00 -9.36
CA PHE A 203 -3.49 -11.51 -9.17
C PHE A 203 -4.34 -12.61 -8.54
N LYS A 204 -5.52 -12.27 -8.05
CA LYS A 204 -6.48 -13.22 -7.48
C LYS A 204 -7.80 -13.12 -8.25
N HIS A 205 -8.38 -14.27 -8.59
CA HIS A 205 -9.67 -14.35 -9.27
C HIS A 205 -10.58 -15.37 -8.58
N THR A 206 -11.88 -15.24 -8.73
CA THR A 206 -12.82 -16.23 -8.20
C THR A 206 -12.94 -17.43 -9.15
N ALA A 207 -12.92 -18.65 -8.62
CA ALA A 207 -13.02 -19.86 -9.44
C ALA A 207 -14.46 -20.15 -9.87
N GLU A 208 -15.44 -19.66 -9.11
CA GLU A 208 -16.86 -19.89 -9.31
C GLU A 208 -17.59 -18.54 -9.26
N PRO A 209 -18.55 -18.27 -10.15
CA PRO A 209 -19.34 -17.05 -10.02
C PRO A 209 -20.09 -17.07 -8.69
N PHE A 210 -20.07 -15.95 -7.97
CA PHE A 210 -20.93 -15.77 -6.80
C PHE A 210 -22.37 -16.09 -7.17
N SER A 211 -23.09 -16.71 -6.24
CA SER A 211 -24.45 -17.16 -6.48
C SER A 211 -25.38 -15.99 -6.85
N GLU A 212 -25.94 -15.99 -8.07
CA GLU A 212 -26.78 -14.88 -8.60
C GLU A 212 -28.20 -14.80 -7.98
N THR A 213 -28.50 -15.49 -6.86
CA THR A 213 -29.90 -15.69 -6.43
C THR A 213 -30.15 -15.50 -4.94
N ASP A 214 -31.11 -14.62 -4.63
CA ASP A 214 -31.95 -14.48 -3.42
C ASP A 214 -31.29 -14.27 -2.03
N ASP A 215 -29.97 -14.46 -1.87
CA ASP A 215 -29.28 -14.36 -0.55
C ASP A 215 -28.52 -13.02 -0.34
N VAL A 216 -28.69 -12.03 -1.22
CA VAL A 216 -28.22 -10.66 -0.97
C VAL A 216 -29.20 -9.95 -0.04
N SER A 217 -28.79 -9.76 1.21
CA SER A 217 -29.55 -8.98 2.20
C SER A 217 -29.39 -7.49 1.87
N ALA A 218 -30.50 -6.82 1.54
CA ALA A 218 -30.50 -5.39 1.30
C ALA A 218 -30.17 -4.63 2.60
N ILE A 219 -29.31 -3.61 2.50
CA ILE A 219 -29.02 -2.72 3.62
C ILE A 219 -29.97 -1.53 3.56
N ALA A 220 -30.90 -1.44 4.51
CA ALA A 220 -31.95 -0.41 4.48
C ALA A 220 -31.43 1.00 4.77
N ASP A 221 -30.33 1.12 5.51
CA ASP A 221 -29.79 2.38 6.05
C ASP A 221 -28.53 2.88 5.31
N SER A 222 -28.24 2.37 4.11
CA SER A 222 -27.12 2.81 3.29
C SER A 222 -27.57 3.21 1.88
N ASP A 223 -27.05 4.33 1.40
CA ASP A 223 -27.29 4.83 0.05
C ASP A 223 -26.27 4.29 -0.95
N VAL A 224 -25.06 3.96 -0.48
CA VAL A 224 -23.95 3.47 -1.31
C VAL A 224 -23.87 1.96 -1.28
N VAL A 225 -23.94 1.37 -0.10
CA VAL A 225 -23.90 -0.08 0.10
C VAL A 225 -25.32 -0.65 -0.02
N THR A 226 -25.57 -1.34 -1.10
CA THR A 226 -26.92 -1.82 -1.45
C THR A 226 -27.23 -3.22 -0.94
N GLY A 227 -26.21 -4.04 -0.73
CA GLY A 227 -26.39 -5.44 -0.39
C GLY A 227 -25.17 -6.11 0.23
N VAL A 228 -25.45 -7.14 1.04
CA VAL A 228 -24.46 -8.04 1.64
C VAL A 228 -24.78 -9.47 1.28
N ALA A 229 -23.78 -10.25 0.89
CA ALA A 229 -23.87 -11.68 0.66
C ALA A 229 -22.81 -12.41 1.47
N PHE A 230 -23.17 -13.57 2.00
CA PHE A 230 -22.24 -14.45 2.70
C PHE A 230 -22.27 -15.84 2.07
N GLU A 231 -21.09 -16.38 1.75
CA GLU A 231 -20.96 -17.75 1.28
C GLU A 231 -20.05 -18.52 2.24
N GLU A 232 -20.56 -19.64 2.76
CA GLU A 232 -19.84 -20.47 3.73
C GLU A 232 -18.59 -21.12 3.12
N ASP A 233 -18.54 -21.23 1.80
CA ASP A 233 -17.52 -21.99 1.10
C ASP A 233 -17.34 -21.53 -0.33
N HIS A 234 -16.34 -20.66 -0.56
CA HIS A 234 -16.03 -20.09 -1.87
C HIS A 234 -14.58 -20.33 -2.26
N GLU A 235 -14.34 -20.58 -3.55
CA GLU A 235 -13.01 -20.86 -4.09
C GLU A 235 -12.45 -19.65 -4.87
N PHE A 236 -11.23 -19.25 -4.52
CA PHE A 236 -10.40 -18.28 -5.23
C PHE A 236 -9.16 -18.97 -5.80
N VAL A 237 -8.66 -18.43 -6.91
CA VAL A 237 -7.37 -18.82 -7.49
C VAL A 237 -6.45 -17.61 -7.47
N ARG A 238 -5.34 -17.71 -6.74
CA ARG A 238 -4.23 -16.75 -6.82
C ARG A 238 -3.25 -17.23 -7.89
N CYS A 239 -2.99 -16.40 -8.88
CA CYS A 239 -2.14 -16.72 -10.04
C CYS A 239 -0.87 -15.87 -10.02
N TYR A 240 0.28 -16.49 -9.79
CA TYR A 240 1.60 -15.89 -9.95
C TYR A 240 2.02 -15.93 -11.41
N TYR A 241 2.37 -14.78 -11.98
CA TYR A 241 2.61 -14.67 -13.43
C TYR A 241 4.02 -14.17 -13.79
N ALA A 242 4.70 -13.47 -12.87
CA ALA A 242 6.06 -12.99 -13.10
C ALA A 242 6.81 -12.69 -11.78
N SER A 243 8.12 -12.55 -11.87
CA SER A 243 8.99 -12.05 -10.80
C SER A 243 9.60 -10.71 -11.22
N LEU A 244 9.35 -9.66 -10.44
CA LEU A 244 10.06 -8.40 -10.56
C LEU A 244 11.27 -8.42 -9.62
N LEU A 245 12.46 -8.36 -10.21
CA LEU A 245 13.73 -8.37 -9.50
C LEU A 245 14.31 -6.98 -9.38
N THR A 246 14.93 -6.73 -8.24
CA THR A 246 15.81 -5.60 -8.01
C THR A 246 17.24 -6.12 -7.83
N LEU A 247 18.13 -5.66 -8.71
CA LEU A 247 19.47 -6.16 -8.92
C LEU A 247 20.52 -5.12 -8.53
N TYR A 248 21.65 -5.60 -8.01
CA TYR A 248 22.76 -4.77 -7.55
C TYR A 248 24.06 -5.22 -8.25
N PRO A 249 24.39 -4.67 -9.43
CA PRO A 249 25.60 -5.05 -10.17
C PRO A 249 26.89 -4.73 -9.39
N GLU A 250 27.79 -5.72 -9.33
CA GLU A 250 29.04 -5.61 -8.58
C GLU A 250 29.96 -4.53 -9.16
N GLY A 251 30.58 -3.74 -8.28
CA GLY A 251 31.49 -2.67 -8.69
C GLY A 251 30.80 -1.40 -9.19
N THR A 252 29.47 -1.32 -9.08
CA THR A 252 28.68 -0.13 -9.39
C THR A 252 27.82 0.29 -8.19
N THR A 253 27.32 1.53 -8.22
CA THR A 253 26.28 2.03 -7.30
C THR A 253 24.91 2.06 -7.96
N HIS A 254 24.79 1.55 -9.19
CA HIS A 254 23.54 1.58 -9.94
C HIS A 254 22.65 0.42 -9.53
N THR A 255 21.34 0.64 -9.59
CA THR A 255 20.33 -0.39 -9.40
C THR A 255 19.68 -0.69 -10.74
N ARG A 256 19.32 -1.95 -10.97
CA ARG A 256 18.61 -2.38 -12.18
C ARG A 256 17.38 -3.18 -11.77
N SER A 257 16.30 -3.08 -12.54
CA SER A 257 15.19 -4.04 -12.43
C SER A 257 15.26 -5.08 -13.54
N GLY A 258 14.83 -6.30 -13.23
CA GLY A 258 14.70 -7.39 -14.19
C GLY A 258 13.34 -8.06 -14.04
N LEU A 259 12.69 -8.37 -15.15
CA LEU A 259 11.40 -9.05 -15.15
C LEU A 259 11.59 -10.48 -15.66
N ILE A 260 11.09 -11.46 -14.91
CA ILE A 260 11.10 -12.87 -15.31
C ILE A 260 9.66 -13.36 -15.41
N THR A 261 9.25 -13.77 -16.60
CA THR A 261 7.99 -14.48 -16.82
C THR A 261 8.21 -15.99 -16.81
N TYR A 262 7.14 -16.77 -16.72
CA TYR A 262 7.24 -18.22 -16.58
C TYR A 262 6.67 -18.95 -17.79
N SER A 263 7.27 -20.09 -18.12
CA SER A 263 6.83 -21.00 -19.18
C SER A 263 6.95 -22.45 -18.74
N VAL A 264 6.27 -23.34 -19.47
CA VAL A 264 6.49 -24.78 -19.41
C VAL A 264 6.89 -25.25 -20.81
N GLU A 265 8.18 -25.49 -21.02
CA GLU A 265 8.72 -25.83 -22.35
C GLU A 265 8.19 -27.17 -22.89
N ASP A 266 7.81 -28.10 -21.99
CA ASP A 266 7.25 -29.41 -22.36
C ASP A 266 5.95 -29.30 -23.17
N ASP A 267 5.17 -28.23 -22.97
CA ASP A 267 3.92 -27.99 -23.69
C ASP A 267 3.87 -26.65 -24.47
N ASP A 268 4.98 -25.91 -24.51
CA ASP A 268 5.17 -24.67 -25.29
C ASP A 268 4.14 -23.59 -24.92
N THR A 269 3.89 -23.40 -23.62
CA THR A 269 2.92 -22.41 -23.15
C THR A 269 3.47 -21.45 -22.09
N THR A 270 2.89 -20.25 -22.06
CA THR A 270 3.11 -19.30 -20.96
C THR A 270 2.40 -19.80 -19.71
N ALA A 271 3.11 -19.79 -18.58
CA ALA A 271 2.66 -20.43 -17.36
C ALA A 271 2.33 -19.40 -16.27
N PHE A 272 1.12 -19.49 -15.74
CA PHE A 272 0.77 -18.88 -14.45
C PHE A 272 0.76 -19.97 -13.38
N VAL A 273 1.39 -19.74 -12.24
CA VAL A 273 1.40 -20.70 -11.12
C VAL A 273 0.25 -20.36 -10.18
N GLY A 274 -0.74 -21.25 -10.11
CA GLY A 274 -1.97 -21.07 -9.35
C GLY A 274 -1.94 -21.72 -7.97
N THR A 275 -2.53 -21.06 -6.97
CA THR A 275 -2.93 -21.66 -5.69
C THR A 275 -4.44 -21.52 -5.51
N ARG A 276 -5.08 -22.60 -5.05
CA ARG A 276 -6.51 -22.61 -4.74
C ARG A 276 -6.71 -22.29 -3.28
N GLU A 277 -7.53 -21.28 -3.01
CA GLU A 277 -7.83 -20.75 -1.69
C GLU A 277 -9.33 -20.93 -1.46
N ARG A 278 -9.70 -21.78 -0.49
CA ARG A 278 -11.11 -22.06 -0.18
C ARG A 278 -11.44 -21.57 1.22
N SER A 279 -12.43 -20.68 1.34
CA SER A 279 -12.77 -20.06 2.63
C SER A 279 -14.18 -19.49 2.67
N GLN A 280 -14.58 -19.01 3.85
CA GLN A 280 -15.81 -18.26 4.07
C GLN A 280 -15.64 -16.82 3.59
N VAL A 281 -16.56 -16.34 2.76
CA VAL A 281 -16.49 -15.01 2.14
C VAL A 281 -17.69 -14.15 2.52
N LEU A 282 -17.41 -12.89 2.81
CA LEU A 282 -18.39 -11.81 2.92
C LEU A 282 -18.21 -10.90 1.71
N SER A 283 -19.28 -10.66 0.97
CA SER A 283 -19.30 -9.76 -0.19
C SER A 283 -20.27 -8.61 0.03
N ILE A 284 -19.91 -7.44 -0.46
CA ILE A 284 -20.71 -6.22 -0.35
C ILE A 284 -20.84 -5.57 -1.73
N GLU A 285 -22.05 -5.10 -2.05
CA GLU A 285 -22.38 -4.45 -3.31
C GLU A 285 -22.51 -2.94 -3.15
N LEU A 286 -21.74 -2.19 -3.93
CA LEU A 286 -21.73 -0.73 -3.97
C LEU A 286 -22.47 -0.23 -5.22
N ASP A 287 -23.43 0.68 -5.10
CA ASP A 287 -24.11 1.26 -6.27
C ASP A 287 -23.16 2.20 -7.03
N ARG A 288 -22.81 1.85 -8.27
CA ARG A 288 -21.85 2.61 -9.09
C ARG A 288 -22.34 4.01 -9.43
N LYS A 289 -23.65 4.15 -9.67
CA LYS A 289 -24.23 5.43 -10.05
C LYS A 289 -24.18 6.41 -8.87
N GLU A 290 -24.45 5.93 -7.66
CA GLU A 290 -24.35 6.71 -6.44
C GLU A 290 -22.89 7.03 -6.11
N LEU A 291 -21.98 6.04 -6.21
CA LEU A 291 -20.53 6.26 -6.06
C LEU A 291 -20.04 7.39 -6.97
N ARG A 292 -20.33 7.33 -8.28
CA ARG A 292 -19.93 8.37 -9.25
C ARG A 292 -20.52 9.73 -8.90
N SER A 293 -21.81 9.77 -8.54
CA SER A 293 -22.48 11.01 -8.13
C SER A 293 -21.80 11.65 -6.92
N ARG A 294 -21.42 10.84 -5.92
CA ARG A 294 -20.73 11.32 -4.71
C ARG A 294 -19.27 11.70 -4.97
N ILE A 295 -18.57 10.99 -5.85
CA ILE A 295 -17.22 11.38 -6.32
C ILE A 295 -17.26 12.76 -6.99
N ASP A 296 -18.22 12.99 -7.90
CA ASP A 296 -18.38 14.28 -8.56
C ASP A 296 -18.67 15.40 -7.56
N ALA A 297 -19.52 15.14 -6.57
CA ALA A 297 -19.81 16.08 -5.48
C ALA A 297 -18.55 16.37 -4.62
N ALA A 298 -17.80 15.34 -4.25
CA ALA A 298 -16.55 15.48 -3.49
C ALA A 298 -15.49 16.29 -4.27
N PHE A 299 -15.39 16.08 -5.59
CA PHE A 299 -14.50 16.86 -6.45
C PHE A 299 -14.93 18.31 -6.63
N ALA A 300 -16.24 18.57 -6.69
CA ALA A 300 -16.78 19.92 -6.78
C ALA A 300 -16.53 20.71 -5.48
N ASP A 301 -16.76 20.07 -4.33
CA ASP A 301 -16.58 20.69 -3.01
C ASP A 301 -15.10 20.84 -2.64
N ASN A 302 -14.24 19.92 -3.10
CA ASN A 302 -12.82 19.89 -2.80
C ASN A 302 -11.95 19.76 -4.06
N PRO A 303 -11.71 20.85 -4.82
CA PRO A 303 -10.85 20.83 -6.00
C PRO A 303 -9.42 20.36 -5.74
N ARG A 304 -8.94 20.49 -4.49
CA ARG A 304 -7.62 20.01 -4.07
C ARG A 304 -7.55 18.50 -4.06
N LEU A 305 -8.61 17.83 -3.59
CA LEU A 305 -8.73 16.39 -3.64
C LEU A 305 -8.68 15.89 -5.09
N LYS A 306 -9.44 16.53 -6.01
CA LYS A 306 -9.39 16.19 -7.44
C LYS A 306 -7.97 16.28 -8.01
N ARG A 307 -7.22 17.34 -7.65
CA ARG A 307 -5.82 17.49 -8.11
C ARG A 307 -4.90 16.42 -7.52
N ASP A 308 -5.04 16.10 -6.24
CA ASP A 308 -4.28 15.00 -5.60
C ASP A 308 -4.58 13.65 -6.30
N VAL A 309 -5.84 13.37 -6.66
CA VAL A 309 -6.24 12.19 -7.44
C VAL A 309 -5.61 12.19 -8.84
N LYS A 310 -5.54 13.33 -9.53
CA LYS A 310 -4.84 13.42 -10.84
C LYS A 310 -3.36 13.03 -10.74
N PHE A 311 -2.68 13.38 -9.65
CA PHE A 311 -1.30 12.95 -9.43
C PHE A 311 -1.20 11.46 -9.06
N ALA A 312 -2.16 10.91 -8.32
CA ALA A 312 -2.22 9.47 -8.10
C ALA A 312 -2.42 8.71 -9.42
N TYR A 313 -3.28 9.22 -10.30
CA TYR A 313 -3.49 8.64 -11.63
C TYR A 313 -2.23 8.70 -12.48
N LEU A 314 -1.55 9.86 -12.49
CA LEU A 314 -0.26 10.01 -13.18
C LEU A 314 0.76 9.00 -12.67
N HIS A 315 0.88 8.83 -11.35
CA HIS A 315 1.80 7.87 -10.74
C HIS A 315 1.50 6.43 -11.20
N GLN A 316 0.23 6.00 -11.21
CA GLN A 316 -0.15 4.69 -11.76
C GLN A 316 0.25 4.57 -13.24
N GLN A 317 0.01 5.61 -14.05
CA GLN A 317 0.37 5.57 -15.47
C GLN A 317 1.89 5.50 -15.70
N LEU A 318 2.73 6.08 -14.83
CA LEU A 318 4.18 5.89 -14.90
C LEU A 318 4.56 4.42 -14.66
N TRP A 319 3.89 3.74 -13.75
CA TRP A 319 4.10 2.31 -13.51
C TRP A 319 3.61 1.45 -14.67
N GLU A 320 2.33 1.56 -15.03
CA GLU A 320 1.73 0.70 -16.04
C GLU A 320 2.32 0.94 -17.43
N ARG A 321 2.42 2.20 -17.84
CA ARG A 321 2.79 2.54 -19.22
C ARG A 321 4.31 2.62 -19.39
N LEU A 322 5.01 3.35 -18.52
CA LEU A 322 6.44 3.59 -18.72
C LEU A 322 7.35 2.53 -18.10
N PHE A 323 6.95 1.92 -16.97
CA PHE A 323 7.76 0.91 -16.33
C PHE A 323 7.46 -0.50 -16.86
N PHE A 324 6.20 -0.93 -16.90
CA PHE A 324 5.84 -2.29 -17.31
C PHE A 324 5.68 -2.48 -18.82
N ASP A 325 4.96 -1.60 -19.52
CA ASP A 325 4.66 -1.79 -20.94
C ASP A 325 5.79 -1.32 -21.87
N GLU A 326 6.27 -0.08 -21.69
CA GLU A 326 7.33 0.49 -22.54
C GLU A 326 8.76 0.21 -22.04
N GLU A 327 8.92 -0.29 -20.81
CA GLU A 327 10.22 -0.52 -20.15
C GLU A 327 11.18 0.70 -20.22
N ALA A 328 10.62 1.91 -20.31
CA ALA A 328 11.36 3.17 -20.46
C ALA A 328 11.97 3.68 -19.14
N ILE A 329 11.53 3.13 -18.00
CA ILE A 329 12.10 3.38 -16.68
C ILE A 329 12.94 2.16 -16.28
N GLU A 330 14.26 2.32 -16.21
CA GLU A 330 15.22 1.21 -16.06
C GLU A 330 15.07 0.39 -14.76
N HIS A 331 14.53 1.01 -13.69
CA HIS A 331 14.35 0.35 -12.41
C HIS A 331 13.23 0.98 -11.57
N GLU A 332 12.62 0.19 -10.68
CA GLU A 332 11.47 0.62 -9.87
C GLU A 332 11.74 1.91 -9.07
N PHE A 333 12.96 2.07 -8.54
CA PHE A 333 13.32 3.27 -7.76
C PHE A 333 13.45 4.55 -8.58
N ALA A 334 13.40 4.50 -9.92
CA ALA A 334 13.44 5.68 -10.77
C ALA A 334 12.05 6.31 -10.99
N VAL A 335 10.96 5.59 -10.66
CA VAL A 335 9.59 6.11 -10.79
C VAL A 335 9.35 7.30 -9.85
N GLN A 336 9.77 7.20 -8.58
CA GLN A 336 9.57 8.26 -7.60
C GLN A 336 10.35 9.55 -7.94
N PRO A 337 11.65 9.49 -8.30
CA PRO A 337 12.37 10.65 -8.82
C PRO A 337 11.69 11.27 -10.03
N LEU A 338 11.23 10.48 -11.01
CA LEU A 338 10.49 11.02 -12.16
C LEU A 338 9.22 11.76 -11.71
N MET A 339 8.47 11.17 -10.77
CA MET A 339 7.28 11.79 -10.19
C MET A 339 7.60 13.11 -9.48
N GLU A 340 8.72 13.21 -8.78
CA GLU A 340 9.19 14.45 -8.13
C GLU A 340 9.55 15.54 -9.14
N HIS A 341 10.10 15.18 -10.30
CA HIS A 341 10.35 16.15 -11.39
C HIS A 341 9.02 16.67 -11.96
N LEU A 342 8.00 15.83 -12.11
CA LEU A 342 6.67 16.24 -12.57
C LEU A 342 5.94 17.11 -11.54
N ILE A 343 6.11 16.83 -10.25
CA ILE A 343 5.63 17.68 -9.14
C ILE A 343 6.36 19.02 -9.13
N GLY A 344 7.68 19.01 -9.33
CA GLY A 344 8.46 20.23 -9.44
C GLY A 344 8.06 21.09 -10.64
N ALA A 345 7.75 20.45 -11.78
CA ALA A 345 7.22 21.13 -12.95
C ALA A 345 5.86 21.76 -12.62
N ASP A 346 5.00 21.04 -11.89
CA ASP A 346 3.72 21.57 -11.43
C ASP A 346 3.87 22.81 -10.55
N PHE A 347 4.76 22.72 -9.55
CA PHE A 347 5.09 23.84 -8.69
C PHE A 347 5.52 25.06 -9.50
N TRP A 348 6.45 24.87 -10.45
CA TRP A 348 6.99 25.94 -11.28
C TRP A 348 5.89 26.62 -12.09
N ARG A 349 5.06 25.83 -12.76
CA ARG A 349 3.95 26.33 -13.58
C ARG A 349 2.92 27.11 -12.77
N ARG A 350 2.58 26.65 -11.57
CA ARG A 350 1.58 27.31 -10.73
C ARG A 350 2.10 28.56 -10.03
N THR A 351 3.35 28.55 -9.56
CA THR A 351 3.88 29.62 -8.68
C THR A 351 4.75 30.64 -9.42
N VAL A 352 5.28 30.31 -10.60
CA VAL A 352 6.09 31.22 -11.43
C VAL A 352 5.27 31.75 -12.58
N GLU A 353 4.53 30.86 -13.25
CA GLU A 353 3.82 31.17 -14.48
C GLU A 353 2.33 31.39 -14.29
N GLU A 354 1.83 31.22 -13.05
CA GLU A 354 0.43 31.41 -12.66
C GLU A 354 -0.55 30.59 -13.52
N ASP A 355 -0.12 29.40 -13.98
CA ASP A 355 -0.93 28.48 -14.78
C ASP A 355 -1.77 27.58 -13.86
N GLU A 356 -3.08 27.77 -13.85
CA GLU A 356 -4.04 27.01 -13.05
C GLU A 356 -3.98 25.50 -13.32
N TYR A 357 -3.65 25.08 -14.54
CA TYR A 357 -3.58 23.67 -14.90
C TYR A 357 -2.23 23.04 -14.49
N GLY A 358 -1.20 23.84 -14.29
CA GLY A 358 0.12 23.41 -13.83
C GLY A 358 0.81 22.47 -14.83
N VAL A 359 1.32 21.32 -14.36
CA VAL A 359 2.02 20.36 -15.24
C VAL A 359 1.11 19.74 -16.31
N PHE A 360 -0.19 19.58 -16.03
CA PHE A 360 -1.13 18.88 -16.91
C PHE A 360 -1.51 19.67 -18.19
N SER A 361 -1.09 20.93 -18.32
CA SER A 361 -1.25 21.72 -19.56
C SER A 361 -0.05 21.61 -20.50
N LEU A 362 1.07 21.04 -20.05
CA LEU A 362 2.32 21.06 -20.79
C LEU A 362 2.29 20.14 -22.00
N SER A 363 2.76 20.65 -23.13
CA SER A 363 3.19 19.82 -24.25
C SER A 363 4.52 19.14 -23.93
N GLY A 364 4.83 18.02 -24.56
CA GLY A 364 6.10 17.31 -24.36
C GLY A 364 7.35 18.21 -24.42
N PRO A 365 7.56 19.02 -25.49
CA PRO A 365 8.72 19.93 -25.55
C PRO A 365 8.76 20.97 -24.42
N ALA A 366 7.60 21.45 -23.99
CA ALA A 366 7.51 22.39 -22.87
C ALA A 366 7.83 21.68 -21.53
N LEU A 367 7.41 20.43 -21.36
CA LEU A 367 7.77 19.61 -20.21
C LEU A 367 9.28 19.41 -20.12
N VAL A 368 9.93 19.02 -21.22
CA VAL A 368 11.39 18.88 -21.29
C VAL A 368 12.06 20.18 -20.85
N GLN A 369 11.65 21.32 -21.42
CA GLN A 369 12.21 22.62 -21.06
C GLN A 369 12.03 22.94 -19.57
N THR A 370 10.82 22.74 -19.02
CA THR A 370 10.56 22.98 -17.60
C THR A 370 11.41 22.09 -16.71
N VAL A 371 11.53 20.80 -17.02
CA VAL A 371 12.34 19.85 -16.24
C VAL A 371 13.84 20.18 -16.33
N GLU A 372 14.34 20.58 -17.50
CA GLU A 372 15.71 21.09 -17.67
C GLU A 372 15.96 22.34 -16.83
N GLU A 373 14.99 23.26 -16.77
CA GLU A 373 15.08 24.42 -15.90
C GLU A 373 15.12 24.00 -14.43
N LEU A 374 14.48 22.91 -14.01
CA LEU A 374 14.56 22.44 -12.61
C LEU A 374 15.92 21.84 -12.23
N LEU A 375 16.78 21.53 -13.20
CA LEU A 375 18.10 20.94 -13.00
C LEU A 375 19.20 21.84 -13.57
N PRO A 376 19.62 22.91 -12.87
CA PRO A 376 20.67 23.77 -13.39
C PRO A 376 22.04 23.06 -13.41
N THR A 377 22.77 23.17 -14.53
CA THR A 377 24.09 22.55 -14.71
C THR A 377 25.12 23.07 -13.70
N ASP A 378 25.15 24.39 -13.50
CA ASP A 378 26.24 25.07 -12.79
C ASP A 378 25.94 25.39 -11.31
N SER A 379 24.77 24.99 -10.78
CA SER A 379 24.40 25.27 -9.38
C SER A 379 23.66 24.12 -8.72
N PRO A 380 23.89 23.86 -7.41
CA PRO A 380 23.16 22.85 -6.63
C PRO A 380 21.83 23.41 -6.10
N THR A 381 21.07 24.06 -6.98
CA THR A 381 19.81 24.76 -6.64
C THR A 381 18.61 23.99 -7.21
N ARG A 382 17.39 24.45 -6.90
CA ARG A 382 16.13 23.83 -7.38
C ARG A 382 16.02 22.36 -6.94
N LEU A 383 15.69 21.42 -7.82
CA LEU A 383 15.55 20.00 -7.47
C LEU A 383 16.87 19.37 -7.04
N ARG A 384 18.02 19.92 -7.45
CA ARG A 384 19.33 19.43 -6.98
C ARG A 384 19.56 19.62 -5.47
N LEU A 385 18.75 20.46 -4.81
CA LEU A 385 18.72 20.58 -3.34
C LEU A 385 18.23 19.30 -2.64
N LEU A 386 17.53 18.42 -3.38
CA LEU A 386 17.03 17.13 -2.92
C LEU A 386 17.90 15.97 -3.43
N GLY A 387 19.18 16.23 -3.71
CA GLY A 387 20.09 15.19 -4.19
C GLY A 387 19.85 14.72 -5.63
N HIS A 388 18.89 15.31 -6.35
CA HIS A 388 18.68 14.98 -7.76
C HIS A 388 19.91 15.32 -8.60
N GLU A 389 20.22 14.43 -9.53
CA GLU A 389 21.35 14.56 -10.42
C GLU A 389 21.21 15.72 -11.41
N GLY A 390 22.36 16.21 -11.91
CA GLY A 390 22.38 17.26 -12.93
C GLY A 390 21.84 16.77 -14.30
N PRO A 391 21.63 17.69 -15.26
CA PRO A 391 21.04 17.36 -16.57
C PRO A 391 21.76 16.28 -17.38
N ASP A 392 23.07 16.11 -17.17
CA ASP A 392 23.90 15.20 -17.94
C ASP A 392 23.77 13.75 -17.48
N SER A 393 23.35 13.51 -16.23
CA SER A 393 23.24 12.17 -15.65
C SER A 393 21.84 11.81 -15.15
N SER A 394 20.94 12.79 -14.97
CA SER A 394 19.57 12.56 -14.51
C SER A 394 18.79 11.61 -15.42
N LEU A 395 18.52 10.40 -14.90
CA LEU A 395 17.67 9.40 -15.54
C LEU A 395 16.25 9.94 -15.77
N ALA A 396 15.69 10.66 -14.80
CA ALA A 396 14.36 11.27 -14.93
C ALA A 396 14.28 12.23 -16.12
N LEU A 397 15.29 13.10 -16.29
CA LEU A 397 15.33 14.00 -17.44
C LEU A 397 15.55 13.25 -18.77
N GLN A 398 16.36 12.18 -18.75
CA GLN A 398 16.54 11.33 -19.93
C GLN A 398 15.21 10.69 -20.34
N THR A 399 14.47 10.07 -19.42
CA THR A 399 13.13 9.53 -19.66
C THR A 399 12.20 10.62 -20.20
N VAL A 400 12.21 11.82 -19.63
CA VAL A 400 11.38 12.94 -20.14
C VAL A 400 11.72 13.33 -21.58
N ARG A 401 13.01 13.28 -21.97
CA ARG A 401 13.48 13.61 -23.32
C ARG A 401 13.23 12.51 -24.35
N TYR A 402 13.37 11.24 -23.95
CA TYR A 402 13.17 10.11 -24.86
C TYR A 402 11.67 9.79 -25.02
N GLU A 403 10.93 9.78 -23.91
CA GLU A 403 9.49 9.49 -23.87
C GLU A 403 8.62 10.74 -23.86
N THR A 404 9.10 11.82 -24.48
CA THR A 404 8.39 13.11 -24.54
C THR A 404 6.97 12.98 -25.12
N GLY A 405 6.78 12.08 -26.10
CA GLY A 405 5.48 11.81 -26.71
C GLY A 405 4.52 11.12 -25.74
N THR A 406 4.95 10.00 -25.17
CA THR A 406 4.16 9.22 -24.20
C THR A 406 3.82 10.06 -22.98
N LEU A 407 4.78 10.77 -22.38
CA LEU A 407 4.52 11.62 -21.21
C LEU A 407 3.51 12.73 -21.49
N ALA A 408 3.55 13.34 -22.69
CA ALA A 408 2.55 14.34 -23.07
C ALA A 408 1.14 13.73 -23.20
N GLU A 409 1.04 12.51 -23.70
CA GLU A 409 -0.21 11.75 -23.74
C GLU A 409 -0.71 11.43 -22.33
N LEU A 410 0.17 10.93 -21.44
CA LEU A 410 -0.19 10.61 -20.05
C LEU A 410 -0.70 11.86 -19.31
N LEU A 411 -0.01 12.99 -19.43
CA LEU A 411 -0.46 14.25 -18.85
C LEU A 411 -1.82 14.71 -19.41
N ALA A 412 -2.07 14.48 -20.70
CA ALA A 412 -3.35 14.78 -21.32
C ALA A 412 -4.48 13.85 -20.81
N ARG A 413 -4.18 12.57 -20.55
CA ARG A 413 -5.12 11.63 -19.91
C ARG A 413 -5.46 12.07 -18.49
N CYS A 414 -4.46 12.47 -17.69
CA CYS A 414 -4.70 13.01 -16.34
C CYS A 414 -5.47 14.34 -16.32
N ARG A 415 -5.55 15.04 -17.46
CA ARG A 415 -6.40 16.22 -17.61
C ARG A 415 -7.85 15.86 -17.94
N ASN A 416 -8.11 14.71 -18.55
CA ASN A 416 -9.45 14.27 -18.93
C ASN A 416 -10.26 13.93 -17.67
N ASP A 417 -11.35 14.66 -17.45
CA ASP A 417 -12.15 14.51 -16.25
C ASP A 417 -12.93 13.17 -16.22
N ASP A 418 -13.30 12.61 -17.38
CA ASP A 418 -13.99 11.32 -17.45
C ASP A 418 -13.04 10.18 -17.02
N LEU A 419 -11.82 10.16 -17.56
CA LEU A 419 -10.80 9.16 -17.18
C LEU A 419 -10.39 9.30 -15.71
N VAL A 420 -10.37 10.53 -15.18
CA VAL A 420 -10.05 10.77 -13.77
C VAL A 420 -11.20 10.33 -12.86
N ALA A 421 -12.46 10.45 -13.30
CA ALA A 421 -13.61 9.94 -12.56
C ALA A 421 -13.64 8.40 -12.57
N GLU A 422 -13.36 7.76 -13.71
CA GLU A 422 -13.20 6.29 -13.81
C GLU A 422 -12.09 5.80 -12.86
N PHE A 423 -10.91 6.41 -12.92
CA PHE A 423 -9.82 6.09 -11.99
C PHE A 423 -10.20 6.34 -10.53
N ALA A 424 -10.95 7.41 -10.23
CA ALA A 424 -11.37 7.72 -8.87
C ALA A 424 -12.34 6.66 -8.33
N GLU A 425 -13.23 6.12 -9.16
CA GLU A 425 -14.10 5.00 -8.81
C GLU A 425 -13.26 3.77 -8.47
N ASP A 426 -12.31 3.38 -9.33
CA ASP A 426 -11.44 2.23 -9.08
C ASP A 426 -10.66 2.37 -7.76
N VAL A 427 -10.08 3.55 -7.54
CA VAL A 427 -9.37 3.89 -6.30
C VAL A 427 -10.28 3.83 -5.09
N LEU A 428 -11.50 4.35 -5.20
CA LEU A 428 -12.46 4.38 -4.11
C LEU A 428 -12.90 2.97 -3.74
N VAL A 429 -13.23 2.14 -4.72
CA VAL A 429 -13.67 0.76 -4.48
C VAL A 429 -12.54 -0.07 -3.87
N HIS A 430 -11.31 0.06 -4.39
CA HIS A 430 -10.15 -0.57 -3.77
C HIS A 430 -9.89 -0.05 -2.34
N SER A 431 -10.10 1.24 -2.08
CA SER A 431 -10.01 1.79 -0.72
C SER A 431 -11.11 1.26 0.20
N ALA A 432 -12.32 1.04 -0.33
CA ALA A 432 -13.46 0.52 0.41
C ALA A 432 -13.29 -0.96 0.78
N GLU A 433 -12.69 -1.77 -0.09
CA GLU A 433 -12.28 -3.16 0.21
C GLU A 433 -11.36 -3.22 1.45
N HIS A 434 -10.33 -2.37 1.46
CA HIS A 434 -9.41 -2.28 2.60
C HIS A 434 -10.11 -1.78 3.87
N ALA A 435 -10.98 -0.78 3.74
CA ALA A 435 -11.77 -0.27 4.85
C ALA A 435 -12.72 -1.34 5.41
N LEU A 436 -13.34 -2.14 4.55
CA LEU A 436 -14.26 -3.21 4.94
C LEU A 436 -13.55 -4.23 5.84
N ALA A 437 -12.33 -4.65 5.49
CA ALA A 437 -11.58 -5.59 6.31
C ALA A 437 -11.23 -5.04 7.69
N THR A 438 -10.80 -3.79 7.77
CA THR A 438 -10.47 -3.15 9.07
C THR A 438 -11.73 -2.96 9.91
N TRP A 439 -12.80 -2.42 9.32
CA TRP A 439 -14.08 -2.22 9.98
C TRP A 439 -14.68 -3.54 10.49
N ALA A 440 -14.62 -4.61 9.69
CA ALA A 440 -15.07 -5.94 10.07
C ALA A 440 -14.28 -6.53 11.26
N THR A 441 -12.97 -6.28 11.28
CA THR A 441 -12.10 -6.69 12.39
C THR A 441 -12.45 -5.95 13.68
N GLU A 442 -12.70 -4.64 13.60
CA GLU A 442 -13.11 -3.81 14.74
C GLU A 442 -14.50 -4.21 15.27
N SER A 443 -15.44 -4.51 14.37
CA SER A 443 -16.82 -4.84 14.70
C SER A 443 -16.98 -6.20 15.39
N THR A 444 -16.11 -7.16 15.08
CA THR A 444 -16.14 -8.53 15.67
C THR A 444 -15.18 -8.69 16.86
N GLY A 445 -14.15 -7.84 16.98
CA GLY A 445 -13.14 -7.97 18.03
C GLY A 445 -12.29 -9.25 17.94
N SER A 446 -12.33 -9.94 16.80
CA SER A 446 -11.65 -11.22 16.56
C SER A 446 -10.12 -11.10 16.52
N GLY A 447 -9.59 -9.90 16.24
CA GLY A 447 -8.15 -9.60 16.24
C GLY A 447 -7.35 -10.31 15.13
N THR A 448 -8.04 -11.01 14.24
CA THR A 448 -7.52 -11.78 13.11
C THR A 448 -7.75 -11.04 11.80
N SER A 449 -6.81 -11.19 10.86
CA SER A 449 -6.85 -10.52 9.56
C SER A 449 -7.62 -11.29 8.50
N PHE A 450 -8.36 -10.57 7.66
CA PHE A 450 -8.96 -11.07 6.43
C PHE A 450 -7.97 -11.06 5.26
N GLU A 451 -8.16 -11.98 4.31
CA GLU A 451 -7.70 -11.80 2.94
C GLU A 451 -8.69 -10.90 2.19
N LEU A 452 -8.16 -10.07 1.29
CA LEU A 452 -8.93 -9.10 0.52
C LEU A 452 -9.18 -9.62 -0.89
N TRP A 453 -10.37 -9.33 -1.43
CA TRP A 453 -10.68 -9.52 -2.83
C TRP A 453 -11.56 -8.39 -3.43
N TYR A 454 -11.10 -7.83 -4.54
CA TYR A 454 -11.82 -6.93 -5.43
C TYR A 454 -11.32 -7.10 -6.88
N ASP A 455 -12.11 -7.71 -7.75
CA ASP A 455 -11.68 -7.96 -9.14
C ASP A 455 -12.10 -6.85 -10.12
N LEU A 456 -11.18 -5.93 -10.42
CA LEU A 456 -11.32 -4.88 -11.45
C LEU A 456 -11.85 -5.40 -12.81
N ASN A 457 -11.61 -6.66 -13.17
CA ASN A 457 -12.06 -7.20 -14.46
C ASN A 457 -13.54 -7.60 -14.44
N PHE A 458 -13.98 -8.28 -13.37
CA PHE A 458 -15.39 -8.63 -13.16
C PHE A 458 -16.26 -7.37 -13.09
N GLN A 459 -15.72 -6.34 -12.47
CA GLN A 459 -16.30 -5.01 -12.30
C GLN A 459 -16.55 -4.27 -13.61
N ALA A 460 -15.71 -4.48 -14.63
CA ALA A 460 -15.93 -3.89 -15.94
C ALA A 460 -17.17 -4.46 -16.66
N SER A 461 -17.69 -5.61 -16.21
CA SER A 461 -18.85 -6.26 -16.81
C SER A 461 -20.19 -5.93 -16.14
N ASP A 462 -20.17 -5.44 -14.88
CA ASP A 462 -21.35 -4.96 -14.16
C ASP A 462 -21.40 -3.43 -14.16
N ASP A 463 -22.29 -2.87 -14.97
CA ASP A 463 -22.49 -1.42 -15.06
C ASP A 463 -23.26 -0.84 -13.86
N SER A 464 -23.89 -1.69 -13.05
CA SER A 464 -24.80 -1.28 -11.99
C SER A 464 -24.16 -1.26 -10.60
N HIS A 465 -23.41 -2.31 -10.26
CA HIS A 465 -22.84 -2.46 -8.93
C HIS A 465 -21.35 -2.76 -8.99
N ALA A 466 -20.65 -2.32 -7.94
CA ALA A 466 -19.30 -2.72 -7.66
C ALA A 466 -19.25 -3.62 -6.43
N ARG A 467 -18.90 -4.89 -6.62
CA ARG A 467 -18.71 -5.87 -5.55
C ARG A 467 -17.29 -5.88 -4.96
N ILE A 468 -17.19 -5.73 -3.64
CA ILE A 468 -15.96 -5.96 -2.86
C ILE A 468 -16.18 -7.16 -1.93
N SER A 469 -15.14 -7.92 -1.64
CA SER A 469 -15.24 -9.07 -0.74
C SER A 469 -14.05 -9.18 0.21
N ILE A 470 -14.30 -9.72 1.39
CA ILE A 470 -13.29 -10.14 2.35
C ILE A 470 -13.55 -11.60 2.71
N TYR A 471 -12.49 -12.37 2.95
CA TYR A 471 -12.63 -13.77 3.36
C TYR A 471 -11.60 -14.16 4.40
N ASP A 472 -11.92 -15.18 5.18
CA ASP A 472 -11.09 -15.60 6.30
C ASP A 472 -9.75 -16.15 5.77
N ALA A 473 -8.63 -15.74 6.37
CA ALA A 473 -7.29 -16.16 5.97
C ALA A 473 -6.92 -17.61 6.35
N ILE A 474 -7.86 -18.35 6.94
CA ILE A 474 -7.73 -19.77 7.32
C ILE A 474 -8.53 -20.62 6.35
N GLU A 475 -7.92 -21.68 5.83
CA GLU A 475 -8.56 -22.61 4.90
C GLU A 475 -9.85 -23.21 5.53
N GLY A 476 -10.97 -23.13 4.79
CA GLY A 476 -12.29 -23.55 5.25
C GLY A 476 -13.01 -22.56 6.17
N GLY A 477 -12.38 -21.42 6.51
CA GLY A 477 -12.96 -20.36 7.31
C GLY A 477 -12.69 -20.46 8.82
N ALA A 478 -12.53 -19.30 9.43
CA ALA A 478 -12.37 -19.12 10.88
C ALA A 478 -13.71 -18.75 11.58
N GLY A 479 -14.75 -18.43 10.81
CA GLY A 479 -16.06 -17.99 11.32
C GLY A 479 -16.21 -16.47 11.41
N ILE A 480 -15.21 -15.68 10.99
CA ILE A 480 -15.21 -14.23 11.20
C ILE A 480 -16.10 -13.56 10.15
N ALA A 481 -15.92 -13.92 8.87
CA ALA A 481 -16.80 -13.46 7.79
C ALA A 481 -18.28 -13.76 8.09
N LYS A 482 -18.56 -14.93 8.68
CA LYS A 482 -19.89 -15.32 9.13
C LYS A 482 -20.43 -14.43 10.26
N GLU A 483 -19.60 -14.15 11.26
CA GLU A 483 -19.98 -13.28 12.37
C GLU A 483 -20.32 -11.86 11.87
N VAL A 484 -19.54 -11.33 10.94
CA VAL A 484 -19.82 -10.03 10.31
C VAL A 484 -21.15 -10.07 9.54
N ALA A 485 -21.41 -11.15 8.78
CA ALA A 485 -22.69 -11.32 8.09
C ALA A 485 -23.87 -11.34 9.08
N GLU A 486 -23.75 -12.07 10.19
CA GLU A 486 -24.77 -12.14 11.24
C GLU A 486 -25.00 -10.77 11.93
N LEU A 487 -23.99 -9.89 11.98
CA LEU A 487 -24.16 -8.52 12.47
C LEU A 487 -25.10 -7.70 11.58
N PHE A 488 -25.00 -7.81 10.25
CA PHE A 488 -25.91 -7.13 9.32
C PHE A 488 -27.37 -7.59 9.48
N ASP A 489 -27.60 -8.85 9.84
CA ASP A 489 -28.94 -9.39 10.09
C ASP A 489 -29.52 -8.97 11.44
N THR A 490 -28.67 -8.65 12.42
CA THR A 490 -29.09 -8.43 13.82
C THR A 490 -29.14 -6.97 14.24
N ASP A 491 -28.40 -6.08 13.56
CA ASP A 491 -28.38 -4.66 13.82
C ASP A 491 -28.66 -3.86 12.53
N GLU A 492 -29.93 -3.45 12.37
CA GLU A 492 -30.37 -2.60 11.26
C GLU A 492 -29.64 -1.23 11.25
N SER A 493 -29.00 -0.83 12.36
CA SER A 493 -28.31 0.46 12.53
C SER A 493 -26.78 0.36 12.49
N LEU A 494 -26.23 -0.72 11.91
CA LEU A 494 -24.78 -0.98 11.85
C LEU A 494 -23.95 0.16 11.22
N GLY A 495 -24.59 1.03 10.43
CA GLY A 495 -24.01 2.30 9.95
C GLY A 495 -22.77 2.11 9.07
N ILE A 496 -22.82 1.15 8.14
CA ILE A 496 -21.66 0.73 7.34
C ILE A 496 -20.96 1.87 6.60
N ASP A 497 -21.71 2.82 6.03
CA ASP A 497 -21.12 3.96 5.30
C ASP A 497 -20.22 4.79 6.24
N GLY A 498 -20.74 5.14 7.42
CA GLY A 498 -19.95 5.81 8.45
C GLY A 498 -18.80 4.95 8.97
N GLY A 499 -19.01 3.64 9.11
CA GLY A 499 -17.99 2.66 9.48
C GLY A 499 -16.81 2.64 8.52
N LEU A 500 -17.08 2.58 7.21
CA LEU A 500 -16.07 2.63 6.15
C LEU A 500 -15.40 4.02 6.07
N ALA A 501 -16.17 5.10 6.18
CA ALA A 501 -15.65 6.46 6.18
C ALA A 501 -14.64 6.70 7.31
N THR A 502 -14.92 6.14 8.49
CA THR A 502 -14.07 6.21 9.69
C THR A 502 -12.71 5.56 9.46
N GLN A 503 -12.63 4.48 8.66
CA GLN A 503 -11.35 3.83 8.34
C GLN A 503 -10.41 4.73 7.52
N GLY A 504 -10.95 5.74 6.80
CA GLY A 504 -10.14 6.74 6.11
C GLY A 504 -9.52 7.82 7.04
N GLN A 505 -9.97 7.88 8.29
CA GLN A 505 -9.55 8.88 9.27
C GLN A 505 -8.21 8.48 9.93
N CYS A 506 -7.12 8.85 9.25
CA CYS A 506 -5.76 8.52 9.68
C CYS A 506 -5.27 9.37 10.86
N HIS A 507 -4.99 8.72 12.00
CA HIS A 507 -4.43 9.36 13.19
C HIS A 507 -3.10 10.07 12.91
N SER A 508 -2.19 9.42 12.17
CA SER A 508 -0.88 10.00 11.82
C SER A 508 -1.02 11.24 10.94
N ALA A 509 -1.84 11.21 9.89
CA ALA A 509 -2.03 12.38 9.05
C ALA A 509 -2.71 13.54 9.80
N THR A 510 -3.67 13.24 10.68
CA THR A 510 -4.35 14.25 11.52
C THR A 510 -3.36 14.87 12.51
N ALA A 511 -2.51 14.05 13.16
CA ALA A 511 -1.46 14.54 14.05
C ALA A 511 -0.43 15.40 13.31
N ASP A 512 -0.02 15.02 12.09
CA ASP A 512 0.89 15.80 11.26
C ASP A 512 0.33 17.18 10.95
N ARG A 513 -0.94 17.25 10.49
CA ARG A 513 -1.63 18.50 10.19
C ARG A 513 -1.81 19.37 11.43
N ALA A 514 -2.14 18.76 12.57
CA ALA A 514 -2.26 19.48 13.84
C ALA A 514 -0.90 20.05 14.30
N ALA A 515 0.19 19.27 14.17
CA ALA A 515 1.53 19.74 14.49
C ALA A 515 1.97 20.88 13.56
N ILE A 516 1.77 20.74 12.25
CA ILE A 516 2.07 21.80 11.25
C ILE A 516 1.30 23.07 11.61
N ARG A 517 -0.01 23.00 11.86
CA ARG A 517 -0.81 24.18 12.20
C ARG A 517 -0.38 24.82 13.52
N LEU A 518 -0.09 24.01 14.54
CA LEU A 518 0.43 24.50 15.82
C LEU A 518 1.77 25.24 15.63
N LEU A 519 2.65 24.73 14.78
CA LEU A 519 3.92 25.38 14.44
C LEU A 519 3.70 26.67 13.63
N ALA A 520 2.77 26.65 12.68
CA ALA A 520 2.40 27.78 11.81
C ALA A 520 1.78 28.95 12.59
N ASP A 521 0.98 28.65 13.62
CA ASP A 521 0.40 29.66 14.53
C ASP A 521 1.47 30.37 15.39
N HIS A 522 2.69 29.80 15.48
CA HIS A 522 3.83 30.31 16.24
C HIS A 522 5.12 30.43 15.41
N PRO A 523 5.13 31.24 14.32
CA PRO A 523 6.21 31.24 13.32
C PRO A 523 7.54 31.80 13.85
N ASP A 524 7.54 32.51 14.97
CA ASP A 524 8.72 33.08 15.62
C ASP A 524 9.51 32.06 16.47
N GLY A 525 9.03 30.81 16.54
CA GLY A 525 9.58 29.75 17.36
C GLY A 525 9.33 29.91 18.86
N SER A 526 8.40 30.81 19.26
CA SER A 526 7.99 31.00 20.67
C SER A 526 7.47 29.71 21.31
N LEU A 527 6.92 28.79 20.51
CA LEU A 527 6.45 27.49 20.95
C LEU A 527 7.53 26.66 21.65
N TYR A 528 8.81 26.82 21.28
CA TYR A 528 9.94 26.17 21.96
C TYR A 528 10.06 26.60 23.43
N ASP A 529 10.00 27.91 23.66
CA ASP A 529 10.13 28.48 25.01
C ASP A 529 8.90 28.11 25.88
N ILE A 530 7.71 28.09 25.27
CA ILE A 530 6.46 27.65 25.90
C ILE A 530 6.57 26.18 26.32
N GLN A 531 6.99 25.29 25.41
CA GLN A 531 7.14 23.86 25.69
C GLN A 531 8.12 23.57 26.84
N GLN A 532 9.23 24.33 26.91
CA GLN A 532 10.25 24.15 27.94
C GLN A 532 9.85 24.74 29.31
N THR A 533 9.12 25.86 29.31
CA THR A 533 8.89 26.68 30.52
C THR A 533 7.50 26.49 31.11
N ASN A 534 6.49 26.20 30.28
CA ASN A 534 5.08 26.10 30.68
C ASN A 534 4.37 24.96 29.94
N ARG A 535 4.61 23.74 30.41
CA ARG A 535 4.06 22.53 29.79
C ARG A 535 2.53 22.46 29.84
N GLU A 536 1.90 22.98 30.88
CA GLU A 536 0.43 23.01 30.99
C GLU A 536 -0.16 23.87 29.88
N TYR A 537 0.41 25.06 29.63
CA TYR A 537 -0.04 25.93 28.53
C TYR A 537 0.29 25.35 27.14
N PHE A 538 1.43 24.68 26.97
CA PHE A 538 1.74 23.97 25.72
C PHE A 538 0.67 22.91 25.41
N ASP A 539 0.32 22.12 26.43
CA ASP A 539 -0.68 21.07 26.33
C ASP A 539 -2.08 21.66 26.02
N GLU A 540 -2.44 22.81 26.60
CA GLU A 540 -3.67 23.55 26.25
C GLU A 540 -3.68 23.98 24.78
N LEU A 541 -2.57 24.50 24.25
CA LEU A 541 -2.46 24.88 22.83
C LEU A 541 -2.59 23.68 21.88
N VAL A 542 -2.06 22.52 22.28
CA VAL A 542 -2.25 21.27 21.53
C VAL A 542 -3.73 20.89 21.51
N ASP A 543 -4.40 20.90 22.67
CA ASP A 543 -5.82 20.58 22.78
C ASP A 543 -6.69 21.53 21.93
N GLU A 544 -6.43 22.84 21.99
CA GLU A 544 -7.13 23.86 21.19
C GLU A 544 -6.90 23.68 19.68
N THR A 545 -5.71 23.22 19.29
CA THR A 545 -5.40 22.96 17.87
C THR A 545 -6.09 21.70 17.38
N LEU A 546 -6.13 20.65 18.19
CA LEU A 546 -6.88 19.43 17.88
C LEU A 546 -8.38 19.71 17.76
N ASP A 547 -8.96 20.50 18.66
CA ASP A 547 -10.39 20.87 18.61
C ASP A 547 -10.75 21.70 17.36
N ARG A 548 -9.78 22.41 16.76
CA ARG A 548 -9.96 23.11 15.47
C ARG A 548 -9.78 22.22 14.25
N GLN A 549 -9.09 21.09 14.38
CA GLN A 549 -8.75 20.19 13.28
C GLN A 549 -9.71 19.00 13.17
N ILE A 550 -10.26 18.56 14.30
CA ILE A 550 -11.11 17.38 14.40
C ILE A 550 -12.56 17.85 14.43
N SER A 551 -13.31 17.55 13.38
CA SER A 551 -14.76 17.77 13.34
C SER A 551 -15.54 16.63 13.99
N ASP A 552 -15.02 15.40 13.90
CA ASP A 552 -15.59 14.19 14.48
C ASP A 552 -14.72 13.72 15.65
N THR A 553 -15.20 13.92 16.88
CA THR A 553 -14.44 13.54 18.08
C THR A 553 -14.57 12.07 18.44
N ASP A 554 -15.54 11.36 17.87
CA ASP A 554 -15.78 9.95 18.19
C ASP A 554 -14.88 9.04 17.33
N ALA A 555 -14.53 9.51 16.15
CA ALA A 555 -13.52 8.97 15.23
C ALA A 555 -12.09 8.83 15.78
N PHE A 556 -11.70 9.70 16.71
CA PHE A 556 -10.31 9.83 17.13
C PHE A 556 -10.14 9.74 18.64
N SER A 557 -9.10 9.00 19.06
CA SER A 557 -8.60 9.11 20.42
C SER A 557 -7.83 10.43 20.59
N LYS A 558 -8.48 11.44 21.20
CA LYS A 558 -7.84 12.75 21.46
C LYS A 558 -6.55 12.61 22.29
N ASP A 559 -6.51 11.66 23.22
CA ASP A 559 -5.33 11.39 24.04
C ASP A 559 -4.15 10.84 23.21
N ASP A 560 -4.43 9.97 22.23
CA ASP A 560 -3.42 9.44 21.32
C ASP A 560 -2.93 10.53 20.35
N LEU A 561 -3.85 11.31 19.76
CA LEU A 561 -3.49 12.44 18.91
C LEU A 561 -2.65 13.48 19.66
N ARG A 562 -3.02 13.83 20.89
CA ARG A 562 -2.22 14.73 21.74
C ARG A 562 -0.82 14.16 21.97
N SER A 563 -0.72 12.86 22.21
CA SER A 563 0.56 12.18 22.41
C SER A 563 1.42 12.22 21.15
N LEU A 564 0.84 11.94 19.97
CA LEU A 564 1.50 11.97 18.67
C LEU A 564 1.97 13.39 18.30
N VAL A 565 1.09 14.40 18.43
CA VAL A 565 1.43 15.81 18.18
C VAL A 565 2.56 16.25 19.10
N THR A 566 2.46 15.95 20.40
CA THR A 566 3.48 16.31 21.39
C THR A 566 4.83 15.65 21.07
N ALA A 567 4.81 14.36 20.69
CA ALA A 567 6.02 13.62 20.33
C ALA A 567 6.66 14.19 19.06
N ARG A 568 5.87 14.49 18.03
CA ARG A 568 6.33 15.10 16.78
C ARG A 568 6.95 16.47 17.02
N VAL A 569 6.26 17.37 17.74
CA VAL A 569 6.79 18.69 18.08
C VAL A 569 8.10 18.59 18.86
N ARG A 570 8.21 17.67 19.83
CA ARG A 570 9.48 17.43 20.56
C ARG A 570 10.61 16.96 19.65
N ARG A 571 10.32 16.08 18.70
CA ARG A 571 11.30 15.61 17.72
C ARG A 571 11.81 16.75 16.84
N LEU A 572 10.91 17.64 16.39
CA LEU A 572 11.31 18.81 15.60
C LEU A 572 12.09 19.84 16.44
N PHE A 573 11.85 19.91 17.75
CA PHE A 573 12.39 20.92 18.65
C PHE A 573 13.66 20.47 19.40
N GLU A 574 14.57 19.75 18.74
CA GLU A 574 15.86 19.37 19.36
C GLU A 574 16.66 20.60 19.83
N THR A 575 16.59 21.70 19.07
CA THR A 575 17.22 22.97 19.40
C THR A 575 16.27 24.13 19.14
N ARG A 576 16.52 25.26 19.81
CA ARG A 576 15.77 26.51 19.57
C ARG A 576 15.92 27.01 18.12
N GLU A 577 17.06 26.74 17.50
CA GLU A 577 17.30 27.07 16.10
C GLU A 577 16.39 26.27 15.17
N LEU A 578 16.36 24.95 15.35
CA LEU A 578 15.47 24.04 14.61
C LEU A 578 13.99 24.39 14.80
N ALA A 579 13.59 24.70 16.05
CA ALA A 579 12.22 25.08 16.33
C ALA A 579 11.78 26.32 15.54
N ARG A 580 12.64 27.35 15.45
CA ARG A 580 12.37 28.54 14.62
C ARG A 580 12.28 28.19 13.14
N PHE A 581 13.21 27.38 12.66
CA PHE A 581 13.22 26.95 11.26
C PHE A 581 11.93 26.18 10.89
N TYR A 582 11.56 25.15 11.65
CA TYR A 582 10.34 24.39 11.39
C TYR A 582 9.05 25.20 11.55
N SER A 583 8.97 26.06 12.58
CA SER A 583 7.81 26.96 12.76
C SER A 583 7.62 27.89 11.57
N TYR A 584 8.72 28.46 11.06
CA TYR A 584 8.69 29.28 9.86
C TYR A 584 8.26 28.49 8.63
N LEU A 585 8.84 27.31 8.41
CA LEU A 585 8.47 26.45 7.28
C LEU A 585 7.00 26.02 7.33
N ALA A 586 6.47 25.73 8.52
CA ALA A 586 5.08 25.32 8.70
C ALA A 586 4.11 26.43 8.26
N ALA A 587 4.40 27.69 8.60
CA ALA A 587 3.60 28.82 8.13
C ALA A 587 3.63 28.95 6.59
N ARG A 588 4.80 28.74 5.97
CA ARG A 588 4.93 28.75 4.51
C ARG A 588 4.24 27.57 3.82
N LEU A 589 4.21 26.41 4.46
CA LEU A 589 3.51 25.23 3.96
C LEU A 589 1.99 25.47 3.85
N GLU A 590 1.39 26.18 4.79
CA GLU A 590 -0.04 26.55 4.72
C GLU A 590 -0.34 27.51 3.56
N GLU A 591 0.54 28.48 3.31
CA GLU A 591 0.45 29.40 2.16
C GLU A 591 0.54 28.62 0.83
N LEU A 592 1.58 27.77 0.69
CA LEU A 592 1.80 26.94 -0.49
C LEU A 592 0.64 26.00 -0.79
N THR A 593 0.02 25.42 0.24
CA THR A 593 -1.15 24.55 0.07
C THR A 593 -2.29 25.28 -0.67
N THR A 594 -2.43 26.58 -0.44
CA THR A 594 -3.44 27.39 -1.11
C THR A 594 -3.06 27.73 -2.54
N GLU A 595 -1.81 28.09 -2.80
CA GLU A 595 -1.31 28.42 -4.14
C GLU A 595 -1.31 27.21 -5.08
N LEU A 596 -0.84 26.05 -4.58
CA LEU A 596 -0.73 24.82 -5.37
C LEU A 596 -2.08 24.14 -5.61
N GLY A 597 -3.09 24.42 -4.79
CA GLY A 597 -4.38 23.76 -4.91
C GLY A 597 -4.28 22.23 -4.81
N ARG A 598 -3.32 21.72 -4.04
CA ARG A 598 -3.10 20.31 -3.70
C ARG A 598 -2.26 20.21 -2.42
N THR A 599 -2.05 19.00 -1.92
CA THR A 599 -1.18 18.82 -0.75
C THR A 599 0.29 19.01 -1.16
N PRO A 600 1.04 19.95 -0.55
CA PRO A 600 2.45 20.15 -0.89
C PRO A 600 3.32 18.98 -0.40
N ARG A 601 4.38 18.70 -1.15
CA ARG A 601 5.38 17.64 -0.88
C ARG A 601 6.77 18.26 -0.68
N THR A 602 7.75 17.42 -0.36
CA THR A 602 9.15 17.81 -0.13
C THR A 602 9.73 18.63 -1.30
N ALA A 603 9.48 18.21 -2.55
CA ALA A 603 9.85 18.93 -3.77
C ALA A 603 9.32 20.37 -3.81
N ASP A 604 8.06 20.58 -3.41
CA ASP A 604 7.46 21.91 -3.42
C ASP A 604 8.12 22.85 -2.40
N LEU A 605 8.39 22.34 -1.20
CA LEU A 605 9.07 23.12 -0.16
C LEU A 605 10.50 23.47 -0.56
N ALA A 606 11.24 22.54 -1.16
CA ALA A 606 12.60 22.80 -1.63
C ALA A 606 12.64 23.90 -2.70
N LEU A 607 11.75 23.80 -3.70
CA LEU A 607 11.65 24.78 -4.78
C LEU A 607 11.14 26.14 -4.30
N PHE A 608 10.27 26.15 -3.29
CA PHE A 608 9.87 27.38 -2.62
C PHE A 608 11.05 28.04 -1.92
N LEU A 609 11.80 27.29 -1.10
CA LEU A 609 12.92 27.83 -0.34
C LEU A 609 14.07 28.33 -1.22
N ASP A 610 14.36 27.64 -2.31
CA ASP A 610 15.34 28.07 -3.33
C ASP A 610 15.07 29.49 -3.84
N ARG A 611 13.80 29.86 -3.97
CA ARG A 611 13.36 31.16 -4.48
C ARG A 611 13.06 32.17 -3.36
N HIS A 612 12.95 31.70 -2.12
CA HIS A 612 12.45 32.50 -1.03
C HIS A 612 13.49 33.51 -0.54
N VAL A 613 13.04 34.73 -0.24
CA VAL A 613 13.87 35.73 0.42
C VAL A 613 13.61 35.68 1.91
N PHE A 614 14.57 35.13 2.65
CA PHE A 614 14.49 35.05 4.11
C PHE A 614 14.62 36.43 4.75
N GLU A 615 13.59 36.86 5.48
CA GLU A 615 13.63 38.11 6.25
C GLU A 615 14.44 37.97 7.54
N ASP A 616 14.47 36.76 8.13
CA ASP A 616 15.26 36.44 9.32
C ASP A 616 16.61 35.82 8.91
N PRO A 617 17.75 36.49 9.18
CA PRO A 617 19.08 35.98 8.85
C PRO A 617 19.44 34.67 9.56
N SER A 618 18.81 34.37 10.70
CA SER A 618 19.06 33.12 11.43
C SER A 618 18.43 31.93 10.72
N ILE A 619 17.21 32.08 10.19
CA ILE A 619 16.54 31.06 9.38
C ILE A 619 17.30 30.84 8.07
N GLN A 620 17.77 31.93 7.45
CA GLN A 620 18.62 31.84 6.26
C GLN A 620 19.89 31.02 6.53
N ALA A 621 20.59 31.29 7.63
CA ALA A 621 21.81 30.56 7.99
C ALA A 621 21.54 29.07 8.26
N THR A 622 20.39 28.73 8.86
CA THR A 622 19.97 27.34 9.07
C THR A 622 19.68 26.63 7.75
N TYR A 623 18.93 27.29 6.84
CA TYR A 623 18.68 26.79 5.49
C TYR A 623 19.99 26.55 4.73
N GLU A 624 20.87 27.55 4.67
CA GLU A 624 22.17 27.46 3.98
C GLU A 624 23.02 26.32 4.54
N ARG A 625 22.97 26.06 5.86
CA ARG A 625 23.66 24.92 6.48
C ARG A 625 23.11 23.59 5.97
N PHE A 626 21.78 23.41 5.93
CA PHE A 626 21.17 22.16 5.47
C PHE A 626 21.27 21.95 3.96
N ALA A 627 21.22 23.03 3.19
CA ALA A 627 21.40 23.02 1.74
C ALA A 627 22.87 22.78 1.34
N SER A 628 23.83 23.12 2.20
CA SER A 628 25.25 22.90 1.92
C SER A 628 25.65 21.44 2.16
N GLU A 629 26.43 20.87 1.23
CA GLU A 629 27.11 19.57 1.39
C GLU A 629 28.26 19.59 2.42
N THR A 630 28.37 20.66 3.23
CA THR A 630 29.54 20.89 4.08
C THR A 630 29.38 20.30 5.48
N GLY A 631 29.58 18.98 5.58
CA GLY A 631 29.64 18.21 6.82
C GLY A 631 30.18 16.80 6.58
N ARG A 632 30.60 16.09 7.64
CA ARG A 632 31.26 14.75 7.63
C ARG A 632 30.52 13.60 6.87
N LYS A 633 29.42 13.89 6.16
CA LYS A 633 28.50 12.92 5.56
C LYS A 633 28.36 13.02 4.03
N ASP A 634 28.99 13.97 3.34
CA ASP A 634 28.95 14.12 1.87
C ASP A 634 27.53 14.22 1.24
N ILE A 635 26.46 14.48 2.02
CA ILE A 635 25.06 14.57 1.58
C ILE A 635 24.38 15.75 2.27
N ALA A 636 23.59 16.54 1.53
CA ALA A 636 22.77 17.63 2.08
C ALA A 636 21.66 17.08 2.98
N GLU A 637 21.48 17.66 4.17
CA GLU A 637 20.44 17.21 5.12
C GLU A 637 19.06 17.80 4.80
N LEU A 638 18.96 18.73 3.82
CA LEU A 638 17.75 19.50 3.58
C LEU A 638 16.53 18.62 3.26
N GLU A 639 16.68 17.61 2.40
CA GLU A 639 15.59 16.70 2.03
C GLU A 639 14.98 16.02 3.27
N GLU A 640 15.80 15.34 4.08
CA GLU A 640 15.37 14.68 5.32
C GLU A 640 14.65 15.66 6.25
N ARG A 641 15.14 16.90 6.36
CA ARG A 641 14.52 17.94 7.21
C ARG A 641 13.17 18.40 6.68
N LEU A 642 13.03 18.55 5.37
CA LEU A 642 11.76 18.94 4.77
C LEU A 642 10.73 17.82 4.89
N GLU A 643 11.14 16.57 4.68
CA GLU A 643 10.30 15.39 4.83
C GLU A 643 9.73 15.28 6.26
N GLU A 644 10.54 15.53 7.29
CA GLU A 644 10.11 15.55 8.71
C GLU A 644 8.96 16.52 9.01
N LEU A 645 8.79 17.58 8.22
CA LEU A 645 7.72 18.56 8.40
C LEU A 645 6.47 18.19 7.60
N THR A 646 6.61 17.60 6.41
CA THR A 646 5.49 17.28 5.52
C THR A 646 4.55 16.21 6.09
N VAL A 647 3.32 16.17 5.57
CA VAL A 647 2.35 15.12 5.95
C VAL A 647 2.76 13.81 5.29
N GLY A 648 3.11 12.80 6.10
CA GLY A 648 3.62 11.53 5.57
C GLY A 648 2.54 10.71 4.87
N CYS A 649 1.33 10.66 5.43
CA CYS A 649 0.21 9.91 4.87
C CYS A 649 -0.69 10.78 3.97
N LEU A 650 -0.32 10.85 2.68
CA LEU A 650 -1.08 11.55 1.63
C LEU A 650 -2.25 10.73 1.09
N THR A 651 -1.98 9.48 0.69
CA THR A 651 -2.90 8.55 0.05
C THR A 651 -3.45 7.56 1.08
N ALA A 652 -2.58 6.71 1.63
CA ALA A 652 -2.86 5.79 2.72
C ALA A 652 -1.55 5.44 3.47
N CYS A 653 -1.68 4.91 4.69
CA CYS A 653 -0.58 4.34 5.47
C CYS A 653 -1.10 3.19 6.35
N PRO A 654 -0.22 2.47 7.06
CA PRO A 654 -0.62 1.36 7.94
C PRO A 654 -1.56 1.74 9.08
N ASP A 655 -1.63 3.02 9.46
CA ASP A 655 -2.56 3.51 10.49
C ASP A 655 -3.98 3.76 9.94
N CYS A 656 -4.23 3.57 8.65
CA CYS A 656 -5.56 3.71 8.07
C CYS A 656 -5.93 2.54 7.14
N LEU A 657 -5.59 2.63 5.85
CA LEU A 657 -6.06 1.67 4.83
C LEU A 657 -5.00 0.65 4.43
N GLN A 658 -3.71 0.92 4.65
CA GLN A 658 -2.67 0.05 4.12
C GLN A 658 -2.55 -1.23 4.96
N THR A 659 -2.93 -2.36 4.37
CA THR A 659 -2.79 -3.69 4.96
C THR A 659 -1.49 -4.37 4.49
N GLU A 660 -1.17 -5.55 5.04
CA GLU A 660 -0.01 -6.33 4.60
C GLU A 660 -0.13 -6.70 3.10
N ARG A 661 0.95 -6.47 2.34
CA ARG A 661 0.98 -6.68 0.86
C ARG A 661 0.58 -8.08 0.42
N SER A 662 0.81 -9.10 1.25
CA SER A 662 0.45 -10.49 0.96
C SER A 662 -1.06 -10.74 0.91
N ARG A 663 -1.88 -9.79 1.40
CA ARG A 663 -3.34 -9.95 1.52
C ARG A 663 -4.16 -9.23 0.45
N CYS A 664 -3.52 -8.40 -0.39
CA CYS A 664 -4.18 -7.59 -1.42
C CYS A 664 -4.56 -8.41 -2.67
N LEU A 665 -5.13 -7.79 -3.72
CA LEU A 665 -5.43 -8.49 -4.97
C LEU A 665 -4.20 -8.72 -5.85
N LYS A 666 -3.28 -7.74 -5.92
CA LYS A 666 -1.98 -7.88 -6.60
C LYS A 666 -0.83 -7.46 -5.67
N ALA A 667 0.31 -8.13 -5.78
CA ALA A 667 1.50 -7.80 -4.98
C ALA A 667 2.44 -6.77 -5.62
N THR A 668 1.97 -5.96 -6.57
CA THR A 668 2.78 -4.84 -7.05
C THR A 668 2.89 -3.78 -5.95
N GLY A 669 4.13 -3.39 -5.61
CA GLY A 669 4.42 -2.44 -4.54
C GLY A 669 3.74 -1.07 -4.72
N HIS A 670 3.27 -0.75 -5.92
CA HIS A 670 2.55 0.48 -6.23
C HIS A 670 1.04 0.43 -5.97
N GLN A 671 0.39 -0.71 -5.73
CA GLN A 671 -1.06 -0.72 -5.41
C GLN A 671 -1.37 -0.01 -4.09
N GLY A 672 -0.47 -0.09 -3.11
CA GLY A 672 -0.61 0.73 -1.89
C GLY A 672 -0.65 2.24 -2.18
N THR A 673 -0.13 2.67 -3.33
CA THR A 673 -0.17 4.08 -3.76
C THR A 673 -1.48 4.47 -4.46
N THR A 674 -2.30 3.50 -4.87
CA THR A 674 -3.65 3.74 -5.43
C THR A 674 -4.73 3.78 -4.36
N LEU A 675 -4.46 3.43 -3.10
CA LEU A 675 -5.39 3.67 -1.99
C LEU A 675 -5.57 5.18 -1.74
N ASN A 676 -6.78 5.64 -1.41
CA ASN A 676 -7.02 7.05 -1.12
C ASN A 676 -8.03 7.25 0.01
N ARG A 677 -7.49 7.44 1.22
CA ARG A 677 -8.27 7.64 2.44
C ARG A 677 -9.14 8.89 2.39
N ARG A 678 -8.69 9.96 1.72
CA ARG A 678 -9.45 11.22 1.66
C ARG A 678 -10.64 11.09 0.73
N LEU A 679 -10.46 10.42 -0.40
CA LEU A 679 -11.56 10.13 -1.31
C LEU A 679 -12.58 9.21 -0.62
N LEU A 680 -12.12 8.18 0.08
CA LEU A 680 -12.98 7.29 0.88
C LEU A 680 -13.84 8.09 1.88
N THR A 681 -13.22 8.86 2.77
CA THR A 681 -13.94 9.64 3.78
C THR A 681 -14.91 10.63 3.13
N GLU A 682 -14.48 11.38 2.09
CA GLU A 682 -15.33 12.39 1.47
C GLU A 682 -16.52 11.82 0.68
N VAL A 683 -16.51 10.53 0.33
CA VAL A 683 -17.61 9.88 -0.41
C VAL A 683 -18.55 9.13 0.53
N PHE A 684 -18.02 8.39 1.50
CA PHE A 684 -18.84 7.58 2.41
C PHE A 684 -19.40 8.37 3.61
N ASP A 685 -18.81 9.51 3.98
CA ASP A 685 -19.30 10.38 5.09
C ASP A 685 -20.44 11.34 4.67
N ARG A 686 -21.01 11.15 3.47
CA ARG A 686 -22.00 12.08 2.85
C ARG A 686 -23.45 11.67 3.01
#